data_AF-A0A7Y2N100-F1
#
_entry.id   AF-A0A7Y2N100-F1
#
_cell.length_a   1.000
_cell.length_b   1.000
_cell.length_c   1.000
_cell.angle_alpha   90.00
_cell.angle_beta   90.00
_cell.angle_gamma   90.00
#
_symmetry.space_group_name_H-M   'P 1'
#
loop_
_entity.id
_entity.type
_entity.pdbx_description
1 polymer ?
#
loop_
_entity_poly.entity_id
_entity_poly.type
_entity_poly.pdbx_seq_one_letter_code
_entity_poly.pdbx_strand_id
1 'polypeptide(L)'
;MSPRPALALSVLLGVAPITALADEITVPGDFPTIQAAIAAAADGDEIVVSPGIYTGTINPFGKAITIRSVDPEDPAIVEETILDGKGDRVVAFFSGEGLDTVLDGFTISGGQADEGGGIRILASDPIVRRCVIRANTAERGGGVFFSTTSAWFDRCVFEDNIASDDGGAVLAYAGTSVRFDGCRFTGNEAASDGGAVSSTFSSLRFQACVFAGNTAGQKGGAYESDNSIALFVSSLLRDNAANLGGALSLLDDSARLLNTTVVRNTATTTGGALYGIMVQPLIRNSIVRDNEPDVFGGFAVNPTAEYSNVTGGLDGPGNIDANPQFADPAADDFRLQSGSPSVNTGFNGWVPSYAVRDLDRRPRLLEEIVDMGAFEFQVAPPSPPAVTGDLVVAVRDDGALAFGLESPLLRYDADEDAWFEIVRNLPAYAIAADPERACFWVHSGENGMLGRVPYDTLELEEIGVLKFDGSPSFGLSGMAVRDGVVYGSVWRVGFSPDRLYTVNTETATLELVGEFPPDFEVWDLHYDASLDQMLVLSSPETIPPGPLGIFELDLDTFELTEVQRYVNDDPFSELNSLKGLAVGADRRFIFRSPYNKLEVFDATTGDLVTIAQVPDSVDRPGAGWLWGGLTWAPITLPADITGDGTVGFTDLLALLAAWGPCAGCPADLDGDGIVGFTDLLELLASWT
;
A
#
# COMPACT_ATOMS: atom_id res chain seq x y z
N MET A 1 -42.14 64.24 -29.45
CA MET A 1 -41.37 64.07 -28.21
C MET A 1 -42.15 63.12 -27.31
N SER A 2 -41.78 61.84 -27.30
CA SER A 2 -42.20 60.86 -26.29
C SER A 2 -40.94 60.32 -25.61
N PRO A 3 -40.93 60.13 -24.28
CA PRO A 3 -39.79 59.51 -23.61
C PRO A 3 -39.92 57.98 -23.70
N ARG A 4 -38.81 57.30 -23.98
CA ARG A 4 -38.67 55.84 -23.92
C ARG A 4 -38.59 55.39 -22.45
N PRO A 5 -39.12 54.22 -22.07
CA PRO A 5 -38.97 53.68 -20.71
C PRO A 5 -37.56 53.09 -20.54
N ALA A 6 -36.95 53.33 -19.38
CA ALA A 6 -35.70 52.71 -18.96
C ALA A 6 -35.97 51.27 -18.50
N LEU A 7 -35.26 50.30 -19.09
CA LEU A 7 -35.16 48.95 -18.51
C LEU A 7 -34.32 49.03 -17.25
N ALA A 8 -34.89 48.68 -16.10
CA ALA A 8 -34.15 48.37 -14.90
C ALA A 8 -33.58 46.95 -15.03
N LEU A 9 -32.25 46.85 -15.18
CA LEU A 9 -31.52 45.60 -15.15
C LEU A 9 -31.38 45.16 -13.69
N SER A 10 -32.22 44.23 -13.24
CA SER A 10 -32.04 43.55 -11.96
C SER A 10 -30.86 42.58 -12.09
N VAL A 11 -29.72 42.95 -11.51
CA VAL A 11 -28.59 42.05 -11.31
C VAL A 11 -29.00 41.05 -10.23
N LEU A 12 -29.42 39.85 -10.65
CA LEU A 12 -29.54 38.70 -9.77
C LEU A 12 -28.09 38.23 -9.51
N LEU A 13 -27.53 38.62 -8.36
CA LEU A 13 -26.30 38.00 -7.85
C LEU A 13 -26.63 36.53 -7.55
N GLY A 14 -26.38 35.66 -8.52
CA GLY A 14 -26.31 34.23 -8.28
C GLY A 14 -25.12 33.99 -7.36
N VAL A 15 -25.39 33.82 -6.07
CA VAL A 15 -24.45 33.20 -5.16
C VAL A 15 -24.32 31.77 -5.67
N ALA A 16 -23.20 31.47 -6.35
CA ALA A 16 -22.84 30.08 -6.61
C ALA A 16 -22.89 29.34 -5.26
N PRO A 17 -23.51 28.15 -5.17
CA PRO A 17 -23.48 27.40 -3.93
C PRO A 17 -22.02 27.25 -3.54
N ILE A 18 -21.67 27.79 -2.37
CA ILE A 18 -20.44 27.43 -1.70
C ILE A 18 -20.61 25.93 -1.45
N THR A 19 -19.90 25.09 -2.20
CA THR A 19 -19.75 23.69 -1.85
C THR A 19 -19.27 23.67 -0.42
N ALA A 20 -20.12 23.20 0.50
CA ALA A 20 -19.70 22.91 1.85
C ALA A 20 -18.49 21.97 1.75
N LEU A 21 -17.47 22.20 2.58
CA LEU A 21 -16.38 21.24 2.69
C LEU A 21 -16.99 19.92 3.19
N ALA A 22 -16.46 18.80 2.67
CA ALA A 22 -16.84 17.48 3.16
C ALA A 22 -16.59 17.41 4.67
N ASP A 23 -17.62 17.05 5.44
CA ASP A 23 -17.50 16.87 6.87
C ASP A 23 -17.06 15.44 7.19
N GLU A 24 -16.21 15.29 8.21
CA GLU A 24 -15.91 13.99 8.83
C GLU A 24 -16.89 13.76 9.98
N ILE A 25 -17.63 12.64 9.92
CA ILE A 25 -18.65 12.25 10.89
C ILE A 25 -18.22 10.94 11.56
N THR A 26 -18.02 10.97 12.88
CA THR A 26 -17.51 9.81 13.61
C THR A 26 -18.62 8.96 14.22
N VAL A 27 -18.44 7.64 14.23
CA VAL A 27 -19.33 6.67 14.86
C VAL A 27 -18.51 5.76 15.78
N PRO A 28 -18.85 5.67 17.09
CA PRO A 28 -20.06 6.17 17.75
C PRO A 28 -19.97 7.62 18.29
N GLY A 29 -18.94 8.40 17.92
CA GLY A 29 -18.65 9.71 18.50
C GLY A 29 -19.75 10.74 18.30
N ASP A 30 -20.02 11.14 17.06
CA ASP A 30 -21.04 12.14 16.70
C ASP A 30 -22.44 11.52 16.66
N PHE A 31 -22.53 10.28 16.20
CA PHE A 31 -23.79 9.53 16.14
C PHE A 31 -23.64 8.13 16.75
N PRO A 32 -24.64 7.63 17.49
CA PRO A 32 -24.55 6.32 18.13
C PRO A 32 -24.63 5.15 17.14
N THR A 33 -25.08 5.39 15.91
CA THR A 33 -25.22 4.35 14.88
C THR A 33 -24.79 4.87 13.52
N ILE A 34 -24.29 3.95 12.67
CA ILE A 34 -23.90 4.26 11.29
C ILE A 34 -25.08 4.81 10.50
N GLN A 35 -26.27 4.21 10.63
CA GLN A 35 -27.44 4.67 9.88
C GLN A 35 -27.91 6.08 10.30
N ALA A 36 -27.70 6.49 11.56
CA ALA A 36 -27.97 7.85 12.00
C ALA A 36 -26.97 8.86 11.42
N ALA A 37 -25.68 8.49 11.37
CA ALA A 37 -24.65 9.28 10.68
C ALA A 37 -24.99 9.44 9.18
N ILE A 38 -25.35 8.34 8.50
CA ILE A 38 -25.79 8.38 7.10
C ILE A 38 -26.98 9.31 6.91
N ALA A 39 -27.96 9.29 7.82
CA ALA A 39 -29.13 10.15 7.71
C ALA A 39 -28.75 11.65 7.78
N ALA A 40 -27.76 11.99 8.61
CA ALA A 40 -27.28 13.36 8.79
C ALA A 40 -26.31 13.84 7.70
N ALA A 41 -25.52 12.94 7.12
CA ALA A 41 -24.50 13.24 6.11
C ALA A 41 -25.07 13.90 4.84
N ALA A 42 -24.33 14.82 4.25
CA ALA A 42 -24.51 15.34 2.90
C ALA A 42 -23.62 14.59 1.91
N ASP A 43 -23.86 14.79 0.61
CA ASP A 43 -22.95 14.28 -0.43
C ASP A 43 -21.55 14.91 -0.25
N GLY A 44 -20.52 14.07 -0.34
CA GLY A 44 -19.12 14.42 -0.12
C GLY A 44 -18.61 14.03 1.28
N ASP A 45 -19.49 13.85 2.26
CA ASP A 45 -19.10 13.56 3.64
C ASP A 45 -18.47 12.18 3.81
N GLU A 46 -17.66 12.06 4.85
CA GLU A 46 -17.03 10.81 5.26
C GLU A 46 -17.53 10.37 6.64
N ILE A 47 -18.00 9.13 6.73
CA ILE A 47 -18.44 8.49 7.96
C ILE A 47 -17.33 7.55 8.43
N VAL A 48 -16.68 7.90 9.53
CA VAL A 48 -15.54 7.17 10.10
C VAL A 48 -16.00 6.34 11.30
N VAL A 49 -15.86 5.03 11.19
CA VAL A 49 -16.39 4.05 12.15
C VAL A 49 -15.26 3.43 12.96
N SER A 50 -15.31 3.61 14.29
CA SER A 50 -14.37 2.96 15.21
C SER A 50 -14.57 1.43 15.29
N PRO A 51 -13.58 0.66 15.73
CA PRO A 51 -13.76 -0.77 15.98
C PRO A 51 -14.94 -1.06 16.92
N GLY A 52 -15.73 -2.08 16.59
CA GLY A 52 -16.96 -2.41 17.31
C GLY A 52 -17.93 -3.24 16.49
N ILE A 53 -19.01 -3.69 17.14
CA ILE A 53 -20.09 -4.45 16.49
C ILE A 53 -21.28 -3.52 16.25
N TYR A 54 -21.65 -3.36 14.99
CA TYR A 54 -22.73 -2.49 14.53
C TYR A 54 -23.82 -3.35 13.90
N THR A 55 -25.03 -3.25 14.45
CA THR A 55 -26.19 -4.00 13.99
C THR A 55 -27.16 -3.14 13.19
N GLY A 56 -27.99 -3.80 12.38
CA GLY A 56 -29.01 -3.17 11.54
C GLY A 56 -28.50 -2.93 10.13
N THR A 57 -29.43 -2.95 9.17
CA THR A 57 -29.07 -2.85 7.76
C THR A 57 -28.56 -1.45 7.41
N ILE A 58 -27.38 -1.39 6.79
CA ILE A 58 -26.78 -0.17 6.27
C ILE A 58 -27.35 0.15 4.88
N ASN A 59 -27.87 1.37 4.71
CA ASN A 59 -28.37 1.90 3.45
C ASN A 59 -27.91 3.36 3.26
N PRO A 60 -27.04 3.66 2.27
CA PRO A 60 -26.54 5.01 1.99
C PRO A 60 -27.58 6.02 1.46
N PHE A 61 -28.79 5.57 1.10
CA PHE A 61 -29.87 6.42 0.56
C PHE A 61 -29.51 7.17 -0.73
N GLY A 62 -28.67 6.58 -1.58
CA GLY A 62 -28.28 7.19 -2.86
C GLY A 62 -27.26 8.32 -2.71
N LYS A 63 -26.72 8.54 -1.51
CA LYS A 63 -25.77 9.62 -1.22
C LYS A 63 -24.37 9.27 -1.71
N ALA A 64 -23.67 10.28 -2.23
CA ALA A 64 -22.26 10.20 -2.60
C ALA A 64 -21.38 10.39 -1.36
N ILE A 65 -21.32 9.37 -0.49
CA ILE A 65 -20.60 9.40 0.79
C ILE A 65 -19.59 8.25 0.89
N THR A 66 -18.53 8.48 1.66
CA THR A 66 -17.60 7.40 2.05
C THR A 66 -17.96 6.92 3.44
N ILE A 67 -18.18 5.61 3.60
CA ILE A 67 -18.35 4.94 4.89
C ILE A 67 -17.13 4.06 5.06
N ARG A 68 -16.29 4.33 6.06
CA ARG A 68 -15.05 3.59 6.29
C ARG A 68 -14.79 3.28 7.76
N SER A 69 -14.00 2.26 8.02
CA SER A 69 -13.37 2.10 9.33
C SER A 69 -12.30 3.18 9.57
N VAL A 70 -11.85 3.32 10.82
CA VAL A 70 -10.81 4.30 11.20
C VAL A 70 -9.52 4.11 10.41
N ASP A 71 -9.14 2.86 10.12
CA ASP A 71 -8.02 2.51 9.26
C ASP A 71 -8.38 1.28 8.42
N PRO A 72 -8.82 1.46 7.16
CA PRO A 72 -9.21 0.35 6.30
C PRO A 72 -8.03 -0.43 5.71
N GLU A 73 -6.78 0.03 5.84
CA GLU A 73 -5.59 -0.71 5.39
C GLU A 73 -5.05 -1.65 6.46
N ASP A 74 -5.37 -1.44 7.74
CA ASP A 74 -5.04 -2.36 8.83
C ASP A 74 -6.05 -3.51 8.93
N PRO A 75 -5.66 -4.76 8.62
CA PRO A 75 -6.57 -5.90 8.69
C PRO A 75 -7.12 -6.15 10.10
N ALA A 76 -6.41 -5.76 11.17
CA ALA A 76 -6.88 -5.92 12.54
C ALA A 76 -8.06 -4.97 12.82
N ILE A 77 -8.00 -3.74 12.31
CA ILE A 77 -9.10 -2.77 12.42
C ILE A 77 -10.30 -3.22 11.59
N VAL A 78 -10.09 -3.73 10.37
CA VAL A 78 -11.16 -4.27 9.52
C VAL A 78 -11.86 -5.45 10.19
N GLU A 79 -11.09 -6.35 10.81
CA GLU A 79 -11.59 -7.54 11.52
C GLU A 79 -12.44 -7.16 12.75
N GLU A 80 -12.04 -6.10 13.47
CA GLU A 80 -12.75 -5.63 14.66
C GLU A 80 -13.92 -4.66 14.35
N THR A 81 -14.00 -4.10 13.14
CA THR A 81 -15.07 -3.20 12.72
C THR A 81 -16.16 -3.99 11.99
N ILE A 82 -17.09 -4.55 12.76
CA ILE A 82 -18.05 -5.57 12.31
C ILE A 82 -19.43 -4.95 12.05
N LEU A 83 -19.93 -5.12 10.83
CA LEU A 83 -21.33 -4.97 10.46
C LEU A 83 -22.01 -6.34 10.62
N ASP A 84 -22.83 -6.50 11.66
CA ASP A 84 -23.48 -7.77 12.02
C ASP A 84 -24.97 -7.72 11.68
N GLY A 85 -25.37 -8.57 10.74
CA GLY A 85 -26.75 -8.71 10.29
C GLY A 85 -27.70 -9.27 11.34
N LYS A 86 -27.22 -10.04 12.32
CA LYS A 86 -28.06 -10.74 13.32
C LYS A 86 -29.23 -11.54 12.71
N GLY A 87 -29.04 -12.09 11.51
CA GLY A 87 -30.08 -12.81 10.77
C GLY A 87 -30.93 -11.94 9.84
N ASP A 88 -30.65 -10.64 9.74
CA ASP A 88 -31.14 -9.75 8.70
C ASP A 88 -30.03 -9.46 7.66
N ARG A 89 -30.38 -8.88 6.51
CA ARG A 89 -29.39 -8.40 5.54
C ARG A 89 -28.49 -7.31 6.13
N VAL A 90 -27.18 -7.39 5.91
CA VAL A 90 -26.20 -6.44 6.49
C VAL A 90 -26.17 -5.10 5.75
N VAL A 91 -26.05 -5.10 4.42
CA VAL A 91 -25.93 -3.88 3.60
C VAL A 91 -26.85 -3.94 2.39
N ALA A 92 -27.47 -2.81 2.03
CA ALA A 92 -28.36 -2.71 0.88
C ALA A 92 -28.14 -1.41 0.09
N PHE A 93 -27.73 -1.56 -1.17
CA PHE A 93 -27.64 -0.51 -2.17
C PHE A 93 -28.80 -0.69 -3.17
N PHE A 94 -29.72 0.26 -3.20
CA PHE A 94 -30.90 0.21 -4.07
C PHE A 94 -31.52 1.58 -4.34
N SER A 95 -30.81 2.66 -4.01
CA SER A 95 -31.32 4.02 -4.10
C SER A 95 -30.63 4.82 -5.21
N GLY A 96 -29.90 4.14 -6.11
CA GLY A 96 -29.15 4.77 -7.20
C GLY A 96 -27.78 5.27 -6.76
N GLU A 97 -27.16 4.62 -5.78
CA GLU A 97 -25.78 4.90 -5.37
C GLU A 97 -24.83 4.79 -6.57
N GLY A 98 -23.87 5.70 -6.69
CA GLY A 98 -22.87 5.72 -7.76
C GLY A 98 -21.48 5.31 -7.25
N LEU A 99 -20.45 5.48 -8.10
CA LEU A 99 -19.06 5.18 -7.73
C LEU A 99 -18.53 6.09 -6.61
N ASP A 100 -19.19 7.22 -6.35
CA ASP A 100 -18.88 8.13 -5.26
C ASP A 100 -19.49 7.66 -3.91
N THR A 101 -20.25 6.57 -3.90
CA THR A 101 -20.66 5.88 -2.68
C THR A 101 -19.68 4.75 -2.39
N VAL A 102 -18.91 4.89 -1.31
CA VAL A 102 -17.82 3.97 -0.96
C VAL A 102 -18.08 3.28 0.38
N LEU A 103 -17.92 1.96 0.42
CA LEU A 103 -17.86 1.16 1.65
C LEU A 103 -16.46 0.56 1.78
N ASP A 104 -15.74 0.91 2.85
CA ASP A 104 -14.30 0.64 2.96
C ASP A 104 -13.87 0.06 4.32
N GLY A 105 -13.29 -1.14 4.31
CA GLY A 105 -12.62 -1.68 5.49
C GLY A 105 -13.55 -2.19 6.59
N PHE A 106 -14.56 -3.01 6.27
CA PHE A 106 -15.46 -3.62 7.25
C PHE A 106 -15.49 -5.14 7.18
N THR A 107 -15.73 -5.77 8.32
CA THR A 107 -16.20 -7.17 8.37
C THR A 107 -17.72 -7.22 8.31
N ILE A 108 -18.27 -7.83 7.27
CA ILE A 108 -19.71 -7.94 6.97
C ILE A 108 -20.13 -9.39 7.21
N SER A 109 -20.89 -9.64 8.27
CA SER A 109 -21.19 -11.01 8.71
C SER A 109 -22.55 -11.18 9.38
N GLY A 110 -22.96 -12.44 9.60
CA GLY A 110 -24.21 -12.78 10.29
C GLY A 110 -25.47 -12.44 9.50
N GLY A 111 -25.32 -12.15 8.21
CA GLY A 111 -26.41 -11.81 7.31
C GLY A 111 -27.24 -13.02 6.92
N GLN A 112 -28.57 -12.86 6.89
CA GLN A 112 -29.50 -13.84 6.33
C GLN A 112 -30.61 -13.15 5.53
N ALA A 113 -30.79 -13.55 4.27
CA ALA A 113 -31.81 -12.99 3.38
C ALA A 113 -32.14 -13.94 2.22
N ASP A 114 -33.18 -13.66 1.44
CA ASP A 114 -33.46 -14.42 0.21
C ASP A 114 -32.34 -14.17 -0.83
N GLU A 115 -31.94 -12.92 -1.00
CA GLU A 115 -30.91 -12.48 -1.95
C GLU A 115 -29.86 -11.64 -1.24
N GLY A 116 -28.58 -12.01 -1.31
CA GLY A 116 -27.50 -11.21 -0.75
C GLY A 116 -27.60 -11.10 0.77
N GLY A 117 -27.18 -12.14 1.49
CA GLY A 117 -27.23 -12.16 2.96
C GLY A 117 -26.36 -11.06 3.56
N GLY A 118 -25.13 -10.92 3.06
CA GLY A 118 -24.24 -9.81 3.38
C GLY A 118 -24.68 -8.52 2.71
N ILE A 119 -24.57 -8.46 1.38
CA ILE A 119 -24.81 -7.25 0.59
C ILE A 119 -25.81 -7.52 -0.53
N ARG A 120 -26.77 -6.62 -0.73
CA ARG A 120 -27.58 -6.60 -1.96
C ARG A 120 -27.39 -5.29 -2.71
N ILE A 121 -27.11 -5.39 -4.01
CA ILE A 121 -26.95 -4.25 -4.91
C ILE A 121 -27.95 -4.36 -6.05
N LEU A 122 -28.87 -3.39 -6.16
CA LEU A 122 -29.83 -3.26 -7.25
C LEU A 122 -29.73 -1.89 -7.91
N ALA A 123 -29.54 -1.84 -9.23
CA ALA A 123 -29.57 -0.59 -10.01
C ALA A 123 -28.71 0.54 -9.39
N SER A 124 -27.54 0.17 -8.85
CA SER A 124 -26.64 1.03 -8.10
C SER A 124 -25.21 0.54 -8.31
N ASP A 125 -24.22 1.44 -8.32
CA ASP A 125 -22.85 1.19 -8.74
C ASP A 125 -21.81 1.61 -7.67
N PRO A 126 -21.92 1.14 -6.40
CA PRO A 126 -20.99 1.53 -5.35
C PRO A 126 -19.59 0.95 -5.55
N ILE A 127 -18.62 1.52 -4.84
CA ILE A 127 -17.31 0.90 -4.60
C ILE A 127 -17.33 0.21 -3.24
N VAL A 128 -17.03 -1.08 -3.21
CA VAL A 128 -16.80 -1.84 -1.98
C VAL A 128 -15.34 -2.27 -1.96
N ARG A 129 -14.56 -1.84 -0.96
CA ARG A 129 -13.14 -2.16 -0.94
C ARG A 129 -12.62 -2.53 0.44
N ARG A 130 -11.60 -3.38 0.47
CA ARG A 130 -10.95 -3.88 1.70
C ARG A 130 -11.91 -4.46 2.74
N CYS A 131 -13.08 -4.95 2.30
CA CYS A 131 -14.07 -5.55 3.18
C CYS A 131 -13.89 -7.07 3.27
N VAL A 132 -14.23 -7.64 4.42
CA VAL A 132 -14.33 -9.08 4.66
C VAL A 132 -15.82 -9.46 4.72
N ILE A 133 -16.35 -10.03 3.65
CA ILE A 133 -17.73 -10.55 3.56
C ILE A 133 -17.70 -12.02 3.95
N ARG A 134 -18.12 -12.34 5.19
CA ARG A 134 -17.99 -13.71 5.70
C ARG A 134 -19.17 -14.25 6.47
N ALA A 135 -19.35 -15.56 6.43
CA ALA A 135 -20.36 -16.27 7.21
C ALA A 135 -21.78 -15.68 7.04
N ASN A 136 -22.12 -15.27 5.80
CA ASN A 136 -23.45 -14.83 5.43
C ASN A 136 -24.19 -15.96 4.69
N THR A 137 -25.51 -15.97 4.84
CA THR A 137 -26.36 -17.01 4.26
C THR A 137 -27.47 -16.40 3.41
N ALA A 138 -27.78 -17.01 2.28
CA ALA A 138 -28.94 -16.61 1.48
C ALA A 138 -29.55 -17.78 0.69
N GLU A 139 -30.70 -17.56 0.06
CA GLU A 139 -31.13 -18.46 -1.02
C GLU A 139 -30.17 -18.30 -2.20
N ARG A 140 -29.90 -17.05 -2.62
CA ARG A 140 -29.00 -16.73 -3.72
C ARG A 140 -27.99 -15.65 -3.36
N GLY A 141 -26.73 -15.88 -3.69
CA GLY A 141 -25.66 -14.93 -3.37
C GLY A 141 -25.47 -14.84 -1.85
N GLY A 142 -24.95 -15.89 -1.21
CA GLY A 142 -24.84 -15.97 0.25
C GLY A 142 -24.17 -14.73 0.85
N GLY A 143 -23.04 -14.32 0.25
CA GLY A 143 -22.39 -13.06 0.53
C GLY A 143 -23.08 -11.88 -0.14
N VAL A 144 -23.19 -11.89 -1.47
CA VAL A 144 -23.61 -10.74 -2.27
C VAL A 144 -24.54 -11.14 -3.42
N PHE A 145 -25.58 -10.32 -3.64
CA PHE A 145 -26.43 -10.39 -4.82
C PHE A 145 -26.37 -9.10 -5.64
N PHE A 146 -26.26 -9.24 -6.96
CA PHE A 146 -26.28 -8.15 -7.93
C PHE A 146 -27.46 -8.22 -8.90
N SER A 147 -28.02 -7.07 -9.23
CA SER A 147 -28.86 -6.90 -10.42
C SER A 147 -28.71 -5.52 -11.04
N THR A 148 -28.49 -5.46 -12.36
CA THR A 148 -28.37 -4.22 -13.13
C THR A 148 -27.35 -3.25 -12.52
N THR A 149 -26.10 -3.68 -12.32
CA THR A 149 -25.05 -2.89 -11.64
C THR A 149 -23.71 -2.98 -12.36
N SER A 150 -22.88 -1.95 -12.20
CA SER A 150 -21.48 -1.85 -12.58
C SER A 150 -20.56 -1.63 -11.38
N ALA A 151 -20.97 -2.10 -10.19
CA ALA A 151 -20.20 -1.98 -8.95
C ALA A 151 -18.76 -2.49 -9.07
N TRP A 152 -17.89 -1.96 -8.21
CA TRP A 152 -16.49 -2.33 -8.15
C TRP A 152 -16.10 -2.88 -6.78
N PHE A 153 -15.51 -4.08 -6.78
CA PHE A 153 -14.92 -4.70 -5.60
C PHE A 153 -13.39 -4.66 -5.69
N ASP A 154 -12.73 -3.99 -4.74
CA ASP A 154 -11.26 -3.89 -4.65
C ASP A 154 -10.74 -4.50 -3.34
N ARG A 155 -9.86 -5.50 -3.43
CA ARG A 155 -9.20 -6.14 -2.29
C ARG A 155 -10.18 -6.68 -1.23
N CYS A 156 -11.34 -7.17 -1.65
CA CYS A 156 -12.31 -7.77 -0.75
C CYS A 156 -12.05 -9.27 -0.54
N VAL A 157 -12.44 -9.77 0.63
CA VAL A 157 -12.42 -11.19 0.97
C VAL A 157 -13.85 -11.69 1.10
N PHE A 158 -14.17 -12.79 0.42
CA PHE A 158 -15.44 -13.51 0.50
C PHE A 158 -15.15 -14.88 1.09
N GLU A 159 -15.56 -15.11 2.33
CA GLU A 159 -15.18 -16.30 3.08
C GLU A 159 -16.38 -17.00 3.72
N ASP A 160 -16.48 -18.33 3.56
CA ASP A 160 -17.48 -19.16 4.24
C ASP A 160 -18.92 -18.65 4.09
N ASN A 161 -19.26 -18.05 2.95
CA ASN A 161 -20.64 -17.66 2.63
C ASN A 161 -21.38 -18.84 2.00
N ILE A 162 -22.66 -18.97 2.33
CA ILE A 162 -23.47 -20.14 1.98
C ILE A 162 -24.74 -19.71 1.24
N ALA A 163 -24.99 -20.32 0.07
CA ALA A 163 -26.24 -20.19 -0.66
C ALA A 163 -26.99 -21.54 -0.71
N SER A 164 -28.29 -21.54 -0.43
CA SER A 164 -29.11 -22.75 -0.58
C SER A 164 -29.56 -23.04 -2.02
N ASP A 165 -29.32 -22.12 -2.95
CA ASP A 165 -29.47 -22.26 -4.40
C ASP A 165 -28.10 -22.00 -5.05
N ASP A 166 -27.93 -20.87 -5.74
CA ASP A 166 -26.74 -20.55 -6.53
C ASP A 166 -25.90 -19.41 -5.94
N GLY A 167 -24.58 -19.45 -6.19
CA GLY A 167 -23.66 -18.37 -5.85
C GLY A 167 -23.37 -18.28 -4.35
N GLY A 168 -22.51 -19.16 -3.81
CA GLY A 168 -22.23 -19.22 -2.37
C GLY A 168 -21.69 -17.88 -1.84
N ALA A 169 -20.74 -17.28 -2.55
CA ALA A 169 -20.30 -15.91 -2.29
C ALA A 169 -21.16 -14.89 -3.03
N VAL A 170 -21.34 -15.06 -4.35
CA VAL A 170 -21.90 -14.03 -5.23
C VAL A 170 -22.87 -14.64 -6.22
N LEU A 171 -24.03 -14.00 -6.37
CA LEU A 171 -24.89 -14.19 -7.55
C LEU A 171 -24.98 -12.90 -8.36
N ALA A 172 -24.63 -12.96 -9.64
CA ALA A 172 -24.77 -11.86 -10.59
C ALA A 172 -25.92 -12.09 -11.57
N TYR A 173 -26.88 -11.17 -11.63
CA TYR A 173 -28.08 -11.33 -12.45
C TYR A 173 -28.37 -10.12 -13.36
N ALA A 174 -29.05 -10.37 -14.48
CA ALA A 174 -29.69 -9.39 -15.36
C ALA A 174 -28.81 -8.19 -15.79
N GLY A 175 -27.89 -8.39 -16.73
CA GLY A 175 -27.16 -7.31 -17.38
C GLY A 175 -26.10 -6.64 -16.49
N THR A 176 -25.64 -7.36 -15.46
CA THR A 176 -24.64 -6.86 -14.51
C THR A 176 -23.24 -6.86 -15.12
N SER A 177 -22.44 -5.82 -14.88
CA SER A 177 -21.07 -5.65 -15.36
C SER A 177 -20.10 -5.29 -14.23
N VAL A 178 -19.82 -6.25 -13.34
CA VAL A 178 -19.00 -6.03 -12.13
C VAL A 178 -17.54 -6.39 -12.35
N ARG A 179 -16.66 -5.61 -11.71
CA ARG A 179 -15.22 -5.88 -11.64
C ARG A 179 -14.80 -6.23 -10.22
N PHE A 180 -13.96 -7.26 -10.12
CA PHE A 180 -13.25 -7.66 -8.91
C PHE A 180 -11.74 -7.53 -9.15
N ASP A 181 -11.05 -6.79 -8.29
CA ASP A 181 -9.60 -6.61 -8.33
C ASP A 181 -8.97 -7.04 -7.01
N GLY A 182 -8.00 -7.94 -7.03
CA GLY A 182 -7.29 -8.36 -5.81
C GLY A 182 -8.16 -9.09 -4.79
N CYS A 183 -9.36 -9.55 -5.19
CA CYS A 183 -10.32 -10.19 -4.31
C CYS A 183 -10.00 -11.68 -4.07
N ARG A 184 -10.44 -12.20 -2.92
CA ARG A 184 -10.29 -13.62 -2.56
C ARG A 184 -11.66 -14.24 -2.28
N PHE A 185 -11.94 -15.39 -2.86
CA PHE A 185 -13.14 -16.19 -2.64
C PHE A 185 -12.71 -17.53 -2.06
N THR A 186 -12.94 -17.74 -0.76
CA THR A 186 -12.43 -18.90 -0.03
C THR A 186 -13.55 -19.63 0.70
N GLY A 187 -13.63 -20.96 0.58
CA GLY A 187 -14.54 -21.77 1.41
C GLY A 187 -16.03 -21.48 1.21
N ASN A 188 -16.43 -20.82 0.12
CA ASN A 188 -17.84 -20.52 -0.12
C ASN A 188 -18.57 -21.74 -0.67
N GLU A 189 -19.84 -21.88 -0.31
CA GLU A 189 -20.64 -23.07 -0.63
C GLU A 189 -21.99 -22.70 -1.27
N ALA A 190 -22.32 -23.35 -2.38
CA ALA A 190 -23.65 -23.30 -2.99
C ALA A 190 -24.23 -24.72 -3.09
N ALA A 191 -25.49 -24.89 -2.72
CA ALA A 191 -26.15 -26.19 -2.83
C ALA A 191 -26.42 -26.61 -4.29
N SER A 192 -26.54 -25.65 -5.21
CA SER A 192 -26.76 -25.86 -6.64
C SER A 192 -25.51 -25.49 -7.44
N ASP A 193 -25.44 -24.29 -8.03
CA ASP A 193 -24.40 -23.90 -8.98
C ASP A 193 -23.56 -22.72 -8.48
N GLY A 194 -22.28 -22.66 -8.90
CA GLY A 194 -21.40 -21.54 -8.60
C GLY A 194 -21.01 -21.47 -7.12
N GLY A 195 -20.16 -22.38 -6.66
CA GLY A 195 -19.80 -22.51 -5.25
C GLY A 195 -19.27 -21.20 -4.65
N ALA A 196 -18.46 -20.48 -5.41
CA ALA A 196 -18.14 -19.08 -5.13
C ALA A 196 -19.08 -18.13 -5.87
N VAL A 197 -19.08 -18.17 -7.21
CA VAL A 197 -19.82 -17.19 -8.03
C VAL A 197 -20.72 -17.90 -9.03
N SER A 198 -21.98 -17.48 -9.15
CA SER A 198 -22.83 -17.81 -10.31
C SER A 198 -23.25 -16.51 -11.01
N SER A 199 -23.40 -16.59 -12.33
CA SER A 199 -23.78 -15.44 -13.15
C SER A 199 -24.74 -15.80 -14.27
N THR A 200 -25.76 -14.95 -14.44
CA THR A 200 -26.75 -15.09 -15.51
C THR A 200 -26.91 -13.77 -16.27
N PHE A 201 -26.82 -13.82 -17.61
CA PHE A 201 -26.92 -12.64 -18.49
C PHE A 201 -26.00 -11.48 -18.08
N SER A 202 -24.76 -11.76 -17.64
CA SER A 202 -23.87 -10.79 -17.01
C SER A 202 -22.45 -10.81 -17.59
N SER A 203 -21.62 -9.83 -17.22
CA SER A 203 -20.22 -9.72 -17.63
C SER A 203 -19.34 -9.47 -16.41
N LEU A 204 -18.59 -10.48 -15.96
CA LEU A 204 -17.74 -10.37 -14.77
C LEU A 204 -16.26 -10.39 -15.15
N ARG A 205 -15.49 -9.45 -14.56
CA ARG A 205 -14.03 -9.43 -14.65
C ARG A 205 -13.42 -9.72 -13.28
N PHE A 206 -12.49 -10.66 -13.25
CA PHE A 206 -11.69 -11.02 -12.09
C PHE A 206 -10.21 -10.81 -12.39
N GLN A 207 -9.61 -9.80 -11.78
CA GLN A 207 -8.19 -9.48 -11.97
C GLN A 207 -7.43 -9.66 -10.66
N ALA A 208 -6.33 -10.40 -10.72
CA ALA A 208 -5.51 -10.73 -9.55
C ALA A 208 -6.36 -11.35 -8.41
N CYS A 209 -7.33 -12.19 -8.78
CA CYS A 209 -8.24 -12.81 -7.82
C CYS A 209 -7.81 -14.25 -7.48
N VAL A 210 -8.19 -14.69 -6.28
CA VAL A 210 -8.01 -16.07 -5.84
C VAL A 210 -9.36 -16.73 -5.57
N PHE A 211 -9.59 -17.91 -6.13
CA PHE A 211 -10.72 -18.78 -5.80
C PHE A 211 -10.17 -20.08 -5.22
N ALA A 212 -10.36 -20.30 -3.92
CA ALA A 212 -9.77 -21.43 -3.21
C ALA A 212 -10.81 -22.21 -2.39
N GLY A 213 -10.90 -23.52 -2.58
CA GLY A 213 -11.71 -24.36 -1.68
C GLY A 213 -13.22 -24.11 -1.76
N ASN A 214 -13.74 -23.51 -2.83
CA ASN A 214 -15.17 -23.26 -2.98
C ASN A 214 -15.88 -24.50 -3.51
N THR A 215 -17.11 -24.75 -3.04
CA THR A 215 -17.84 -25.99 -3.33
C THR A 215 -19.24 -25.73 -3.87
N ALA A 216 -19.59 -26.39 -4.96
CA ALA A 216 -20.95 -26.40 -5.52
C ALA A 216 -21.55 -27.82 -5.49
N GLY A 217 -22.83 -27.93 -5.15
CA GLY A 217 -23.52 -29.21 -5.18
C GLY A 217 -23.73 -29.78 -6.59
N GLN A 218 -23.75 -28.94 -7.63
CA GLN A 218 -23.99 -29.34 -9.02
C GLN A 218 -22.86 -28.91 -9.96
N LYS A 219 -22.70 -27.61 -10.25
CA LYS A 219 -21.72 -27.16 -11.24
C LYS A 219 -20.86 -25.99 -10.79
N GLY A 220 -19.61 -25.96 -11.23
CA GLY A 220 -18.73 -24.80 -11.10
C GLY A 220 -18.38 -24.49 -9.65
N GLY A 221 -17.39 -25.18 -9.08
CA GLY A 221 -17.00 -24.95 -7.68
C GLY A 221 -16.52 -23.52 -7.43
N ALA A 222 -15.72 -22.96 -8.37
CA ALA A 222 -15.29 -21.57 -8.31
C ALA A 222 -16.32 -20.64 -8.97
N TYR A 223 -16.74 -20.99 -10.18
CA TYR A 223 -17.56 -20.12 -11.01
C TYR A 223 -18.49 -20.91 -11.93
N GLU A 224 -19.72 -20.46 -12.03
CA GLU A 224 -20.70 -20.92 -13.00
C GLU A 224 -21.26 -19.74 -13.84
N SER A 225 -21.51 -20.00 -15.12
CA SER A 225 -22.19 -19.06 -16.00
C SER A 225 -23.28 -19.66 -16.86
N ASP A 226 -24.35 -18.88 -17.01
CA ASP A 226 -25.41 -19.03 -17.99
C ASP A 226 -25.59 -17.73 -18.79
N ASN A 227 -25.29 -17.79 -20.09
CA ASN A 227 -25.36 -16.66 -21.02
C ASN A 227 -24.62 -15.39 -20.54
N SER A 228 -23.45 -15.57 -19.91
CA SER A 228 -22.59 -14.56 -19.31
C SER A 228 -21.13 -14.64 -19.80
N ILE A 229 -20.42 -13.52 -19.71
CA ILE A 229 -19.00 -13.44 -20.07
C ILE A 229 -18.15 -13.39 -18.80
N ALA A 230 -17.16 -14.29 -18.71
CA ALA A 230 -16.15 -14.27 -17.66
C ALA A 230 -14.76 -13.95 -18.22
N LEU A 231 -14.08 -13.00 -17.59
CA LEU A 231 -12.68 -12.69 -17.87
C LEU A 231 -11.84 -12.82 -16.60
N PHE A 232 -10.95 -13.80 -16.58
CA PHE A 232 -9.95 -14.00 -15.52
C PHE A 232 -8.58 -13.54 -16.02
N VAL A 233 -7.94 -12.66 -15.24
CA VAL A 233 -6.63 -12.08 -15.58
C VAL A 233 -5.72 -12.14 -14.37
N SER A 234 -4.54 -12.75 -14.49
CA SER A 234 -3.60 -12.81 -13.36
C SER A 234 -4.17 -13.53 -12.13
N SER A 235 -5.10 -14.46 -12.32
CA SER A 235 -5.90 -15.05 -11.25
C SER A 235 -5.51 -16.51 -10.97
N LEU A 236 -5.82 -17.00 -9.77
CA LEU A 236 -5.59 -18.37 -9.34
C LEU A 236 -6.91 -19.03 -8.94
N LEU A 237 -7.27 -20.13 -9.61
CA LEU A 237 -8.42 -20.96 -9.27
C LEU A 237 -7.90 -22.33 -8.80
N ARG A 238 -8.03 -22.62 -7.51
CA ARG A 238 -7.48 -23.83 -6.92
C ARG A 238 -8.43 -24.55 -5.97
N ASP A 239 -8.28 -25.87 -5.91
CA ASP A 239 -8.94 -26.70 -4.88
C ASP A 239 -10.47 -26.51 -4.82
N ASN A 240 -11.10 -26.08 -5.91
CA ASN A 240 -12.55 -25.92 -5.98
C ASN A 240 -13.21 -27.23 -6.40
N ALA A 241 -14.41 -27.48 -5.89
CA ALA A 241 -15.09 -28.76 -6.05
C ALA A 241 -16.54 -28.62 -6.54
N ALA A 242 -16.96 -29.49 -7.45
CA ALA A 242 -18.36 -29.61 -7.88
C ALA A 242 -18.67 -31.01 -8.42
N ASN A 243 -19.92 -31.29 -8.79
CA ASN A 243 -20.22 -32.53 -9.52
C ASN A 243 -19.75 -32.46 -10.98
N LEU A 244 -19.86 -31.29 -11.62
CA LEU A 244 -19.40 -31.00 -12.97
C LEU A 244 -18.65 -29.67 -12.97
N GLY A 245 -17.46 -29.58 -13.57
CA GLY A 245 -16.77 -28.28 -13.58
C GLY A 245 -16.20 -27.95 -12.21
N GLY A 246 -15.14 -28.64 -11.78
CA GLY A 246 -14.56 -28.45 -10.44
C GLY A 246 -14.20 -26.98 -10.18
N ALA A 247 -13.57 -26.31 -11.16
CA ALA A 247 -13.38 -24.87 -11.13
C ALA A 247 -14.52 -24.13 -11.84
N LEU A 248 -14.65 -24.33 -13.16
CA LEU A 248 -15.54 -23.56 -14.02
C LEU A 248 -16.66 -24.43 -14.60
N SER A 249 -17.88 -23.90 -14.68
CA SER A 249 -18.96 -24.44 -15.51
C SER A 249 -19.52 -23.34 -16.41
N LEU A 250 -19.57 -23.59 -17.72
CA LEU A 250 -20.00 -22.60 -18.71
C LEU A 250 -21.14 -23.14 -19.59
N LEU A 251 -22.25 -22.42 -19.66
CA LEU A 251 -23.44 -22.79 -20.44
C LEU A 251 -23.71 -21.75 -21.54
N ASP A 252 -23.58 -22.16 -22.80
CA ASP A 252 -23.77 -21.32 -23.99
C ASP A 252 -22.86 -20.07 -24.07
N ASP A 253 -21.72 -20.14 -23.37
CA ASP A 253 -20.80 -19.02 -23.13
C ASP A 253 -19.35 -19.30 -23.52
N SER A 254 -18.45 -18.33 -23.29
CA SER A 254 -17.01 -18.56 -23.30
C SER A 254 -16.29 -17.73 -22.26
N ALA A 255 -15.47 -18.40 -21.43
CA ALA A 255 -14.57 -17.74 -20.51
C ALA A 255 -13.22 -17.43 -21.19
N ARG A 256 -12.57 -16.36 -20.72
CA ARG A 256 -11.22 -15.98 -21.14
C ARG A 256 -10.29 -16.06 -19.93
N LEU A 257 -9.26 -16.89 -20.03
CA LEU A 257 -8.22 -17.06 -19.03
C LEU A 257 -6.92 -16.47 -19.58
N LEU A 258 -6.47 -15.36 -19.00
CA LEU A 258 -5.24 -14.66 -19.40
C LEU A 258 -4.27 -14.63 -18.22
N ASN A 259 -3.03 -15.08 -18.39
CA ASN A 259 -2.04 -15.11 -17.30
C ASN A 259 -2.62 -15.76 -16.03
N THR A 260 -3.36 -16.86 -16.15
CA THR A 260 -4.18 -17.42 -15.08
C THR A 260 -3.73 -18.84 -14.78
N THR A 261 -3.78 -19.26 -13.51
CA THR A 261 -3.48 -20.62 -13.09
C THR A 261 -4.77 -21.31 -12.61
N VAL A 262 -5.12 -22.45 -13.19
CA VAL A 262 -6.26 -23.30 -12.79
C VAL A 262 -5.74 -24.68 -12.42
N VAL A 263 -5.78 -25.04 -11.14
CA VAL A 263 -5.01 -26.16 -10.61
C VAL A 263 -5.69 -26.89 -9.45
N ARG A 264 -5.57 -28.21 -9.36
CA ARG A 264 -6.16 -29.03 -8.28
C ARG A 264 -7.66 -28.87 -8.05
N ASN A 265 -8.41 -28.48 -9.07
CA ASN A 265 -9.86 -28.46 -8.97
C ASN A 265 -10.42 -29.87 -9.27
N THR A 266 -11.48 -30.24 -8.57
CA THR A 266 -12.02 -31.61 -8.60
C THR A 266 -13.49 -31.60 -8.98
N ALA A 267 -13.85 -32.39 -9.98
CA ALA A 267 -15.23 -32.71 -10.30
C ALA A 267 -15.54 -34.16 -9.89
N THR A 268 -16.75 -34.45 -9.42
CA THR A 268 -17.15 -35.84 -9.17
C THR A 268 -17.30 -36.63 -10.49
N THR A 269 -17.76 -35.97 -11.55
CA THR A 269 -18.12 -36.63 -12.82
C THR A 269 -17.14 -36.31 -13.95
N THR A 270 -16.96 -35.04 -14.30
CA THR A 270 -16.09 -34.61 -15.41
C THR A 270 -15.79 -33.12 -15.37
N GLY A 271 -14.72 -32.70 -16.05
CA GLY A 271 -14.31 -31.30 -16.15
C GLY A 271 -13.79 -30.75 -14.84
N GLY A 272 -12.74 -31.32 -14.28
CA GLY A 272 -12.08 -30.82 -13.07
C GLY A 272 -11.72 -29.34 -13.19
N ALA A 273 -11.14 -28.91 -14.31
CA ALA A 273 -10.89 -27.49 -14.54
C ALA A 273 -12.13 -26.78 -15.09
N LEU A 274 -12.76 -27.37 -16.11
CA LEU A 274 -13.88 -26.75 -16.81
C LEU A 274 -14.86 -27.81 -17.33
N TYR A 275 -16.13 -27.59 -17.04
CA TYR A 275 -17.26 -28.21 -17.73
C TYR A 275 -17.93 -27.19 -18.64
N GLY A 276 -18.42 -27.61 -19.81
CA GLY A 276 -19.28 -26.72 -20.58
C GLY A 276 -20.17 -27.38 -21.62
N ILE A 277 -21.11 -26.59 -22.11
CA ILE A 277 -22.04 -26.97 -23.18
C ILE A 277 -21.96 -25.93 -24.29
N MET A 278 -21.51 -26.37 -25.48
CA MET A 278 -21.37 -25.55 -26.68
C MET A 278 -20.45 -24.34 -26.50
N VAL A 279 -19.32 -24.52 -25.82
CA VAL A 279 -18.41 -23.44 -25.42
C VAL A 279 -17.05 -23.47 -26.12
N GLN A 280 -16.41 -22.30 -26.23
CA GLN A 280 -15.08 -22.11 -26.81
C GLN A 280 -14.17 -21.26 -25.90
N PRO A 281 -13.76 -21.79 -24.73
CA PRO A 281 -12.94 -21.02 -23.81
C PRO A 281 -11.58 -20.66 -24.43
N LEU A 282 -11.13 -19.44 -24.18
CA LEU A 282 -9.84 -18.92 -24.65
C LEU A 282 -8.84 -18.93 -23.50
N ILE A 283 -7.70 -19.59 -23.70
CA ILE A 283 -6.65 -19.78 -22.69
C ILE A 283 -5.35 -19.21 -23.24
N ARG A 284 -4.79 -18.19 -22.61
CA ARG A 284 -3.54 -17.56 -23.08
C ARG A 284 -2.59 -17.28 -21.93
N ASN A 285 -1.29 -17.54 -22.15
CA ASN A 285 -0.25 -17.37 -21.13
C ASN A 285 -0.65 -18.02 -19.80
N SER A 286 -1.38 -19.14 -19.82
CA SER A 286 -2.04 -19.66 -18.62
C SER A 286 -1.59 -21.08 -18.32
N ILE A 287 -1.73 -21.49 -17.07
CA ILE A 287 -1.44 -22.84 -16.61
C ILE A 287 -2.77 -23.51 -16.23
N VAL A 288 -3.10 -24.63 -16.86
CA VAL A 288 -4.28 -25.45 -16.54
C VAL A 288 -3.83 -26.89 -16.33
N ARG A 289 -3.60 -27.25 -15.07
CA ARG A 289 -2.83 -28.44 -14.69
C ARG A 289 -3.45 -29.14 -13.48
N ASP A 290 -3.22 -30.45 -13.37
CA ASP A 290 -3.53 -31.22 -12.16
C ASP A 290 -4.98 -31.06 -11.67
N ASN A 291 -5.95 -30.97 -12.59
CA ASN A 291 -7.37 -30.96 -12.29
C ASN A 291 -7.97 -32.34 -12.58
N GLU A 292 -8.90 -32.80 -11.75
CA GLU A 292 -9.43 -34.17 -11.79
C GLU A 292 -10.95 -34.22 -11.96
N PRO A 293 -11.50 -35.26 -12.61
CA PRO A 293 -10.80 -36.41 -13.19
C PRO A 293 -10.16 -36.11 -14.55
N ASP A 294 -10.67 -35.10 -15.26
CA ASP A 294 -10.17 -34.61 -16.54
C ASP A 294 -10.11 -33.09 -16.52
N VAL A 295 -9.34 -32.46 -17.43
CA VAL A 295 -9.27 -30.99 -17.47
C VAL A 295 -10.56 -30.39 -18.03
N PHE A 296 -11.06 -30.92 -19.16
CA PHE A 296 -12.20 -30.39 -19.88
C PHE A 296 -13.28 -31.46 -20.07
N GLY A 297 -14.48 -31.19 -19.56
CA GLY A 297 -15.64 -32.06 -19.65
C GLY A 297 -16.83 -31.38 -20.33
N GLY A 298 -17.78 -32.17 -20.82
CA GLY A 298 -19.07 -31.67 -21.33
C GLY A 298 -19.31 -31.89 -22.83
N PHE A 299 -20.21 -31.11 -23.41
CA PHE A 299 -20.68 -31.28 -24.79
C PHE A 299 -20.21 -30.13 -25.68
N ALA A 300 -19.55 -30.47 -26.80
CA ALA A 300 -19.05 -29.49 -27.77
C ALA A 300 -18.15 -28.40 -27.14
N VAL A 301 -17.26 -28.83 -26.25
CA VAL A 301 -16.24 -27.98 -25.60
C VAL A 301 -14.99 -27.93 -26.49
N ASN A 302 -14.69 -26.76 -27.06
CA ASN A 302 -13.58 -26.57 -28.00
C ASN A 302 -12.63 -25.46 -27.49
N PRO A 303 -11.76 -25.75 -26.50
CA PRO A 303 -10.84 -24.77 -25.97
C PRO A 303 -9.83 -24.34 -27.04
N THR A 304 -9.52 -23.04 -27.10
CA THR A 304 -8.40 -22.52 -27.88
C THR A 304 -7.32 -22.06 -26.90
N ALA A 305 -6.12 -22.60 -27.04
CA ALA A 305 -4.98 -22.23 -26.20
C ALA A 305 -3.83 -21.66 -27.02
N GLU A 306 -3.14 -20.66 -26.49
CA GLU A 306 -1.90 -20.13 -27.06
C GLU A 306 -0.91 -19.80 -25.92
N TYR A 307 0.37 -20.14 -26.11
CA TYR A 307 1.43 -19.93 -25.13
C TYR A 307 1.00 -20.35 -23.72
N SER A 308 0.38 -21.53 -23.61
CA SER A 308 -0.21 -22.00 -22.35
C SER A 308 0.25 -23.41 -22.01
N ASN A 309 0.33 -23.70 -20.71
CA ASN A 309 0.69 -25.02 -20.18
C ASN A 309 -0.57 -25.77 -19.76
N VAL A 310 -1.03 -26.71 -20.58
CA VAL A 310 -2.33 -27.38 -20.40
C VAL A 310 -2.17 -28.89 -20.44
N THR A 311 -2.67 -29.59 -19.42
CA THR A 311 -2.64 -31.07 -19.39
C THR A 311 -3.31 -31.66 -20.63
N GLY A 312 -2.66 -32.63 -21.26
CA GLY A 312 -3.14 -33.30 -22.46
C GLY A 312 -2.64 -32.66 -23.75
N GLY A 313 -2.03 -31.46 -23.69
CA GLY A 313 -1.43 -30.76 -24.82
C GLY A 313 -2.47 -30.30 -25.84
N LEU A 314 -2.91 -29.04 -25.73
CA LEU A 314 -3.77 -28.43 -26.75
C LEU A 314 -2.96 -27.92 -27.94
N ASP A 315 -3.46 -28.15 -29.15
CA ASP A 315 -2.89 -27.58 -30.37
C ASP A 315 -2.89 -26.04 -30.29
N GLY A 316 -1.81 -25.42 -30.76
CA GLY A 316 -1.67 -23.97 -30.79
C GLY A 316 -0.21 -23.53 -30.64
N PRO A 317 0.13 -22.29 -31.05
CA PRO A 317 1.48 -21.77 -30.94
C PRO A 317 1.90 -21.67 -29.46
N GLY A 318 3.11 -22.11 -29.15
CA GLY A 318 3.72 -21.97 -27.84
C GLY A 318 3.09 -22.80 -26.72
N ASN A 319 2.07 -23.61 -26.99
CA ASN A 319 1.47 -24.47 -25.97
C ASN A 319 2.42 -25.59 -25.58
N ILE A 320 2.39 -25.93 -24.30
CA ILE A 320 3.19 -27.02 -23.72
C ILE A 320 2.28 -27.91 -22.84
N ASP A 321 2.69 -29.16 -22.67
CA ASP A 321 2.16 -30.06 -21.64
C ASP A 321 3.35 -30.57 -20.83
N ALA A 322 3.68 -29.83 -19.78
CA ALA A 322 4.82 -30.13 -18.93
C ALA A 322 4.50 -29.80 -17.48
N ASN A 323 5.14 -30.49 -16.53
CA ASN A 323 5.03 -30.13 -15.12
C ASN A 323 5.48 -28.67 -14.93
N PRO A 324 4.62 -27.76 -14.42
CA PRO A 324 4.97 -26.36 -14.20
C PRO A 324 6.10 -26.13 -13.19
N GLN A 325 6.49 -27.15 -12.40
CA GLN A 325 7.48 -27.01 -11.34
C GLN A 325 7.12 -25.87 -10.37
N PHE A 326 5.93 -25.97 -9.79
CA PHE A 326 5.51 -25.08 -8.70
C PHE A 326 6.46 -25.18 -7.50
N ALA A 327 6.66 -24.08 -6.79
CA ALA A 327 7.61 -23.94 -5.69
C ALA A 327 7.31 -24.94 -4.55
N ASP A 328 6.09 -24.91 -4.00
CA ASP A 328 5.61 -25.86 -3.01
C ASP A 328 4.08 -26.00 -3.08
N PRO A 329 3.56 -26.80 -4.02
CA PRO A 329 2.12 -26.95 -4.15
C PRO A 329 1.48 -27.55 -2.90
N ALA A 330 2.18 -28.35 -2.10
CA ALA A 330 1.61 -28.94 -0.88
C ALA A 330 1.35 -27.88 0.21
N ALA A 331 2.09 -26.77 0.18
CA ALA A 331 1.89 -25.59 1.02
C ALA A 331 1.12 -24.46 0.30
N ASP A 332 0.41 -24.77 -0.79
CA ASP A 332 -0.33 -23.80 -1.62
C ASP A 332 0.53 -22.72 -2.30
N ASP A 333 1.84 -22.94 -2.45
CA ASP A 333 2.72 -22.05 -3.20
C ASP A 333 2.84 -22.49 -4.67
N PHE A 334 2.07 -21.79 -5.51
CA PHE A 334 2.01 -22.00 -6.96
C PHE A 334 2.90 -21.05 -7.76
N ARG A 335 3.85 -20.37 -7.12
CA ARG A 335 4.92 -19.69 -7.84
C ARG A 335 5.79 -20.69 -8.59
N LEU A 336 6.45 -20.25 -9.65
CA LEU A 336 7.31 -21.11 -10.46
C LEU A 336 8.72 -21.21 -9.84
N GLN A 337 9.39 -22.35 -10.06
CA GLN A 337 10.82 -22.52 -9.74
C GLN A 337 11.71 -22.03 -10.90
N SER A 338 12.98 -21.72 -10.62
CA SER A 338 13.97 -21.17 -11.57
C SER A 338 14.28 -22.02 -12.82
N GLY A 339 13.79 -23.26 -12.90
CA GLY A 339 13.96 -24.14 -14.07
C GLY A 339 12.65 -24.52 -14.75
N SER A 340 11.55 -23.90 -14.34
CA SER A 340 10.21 -24.24 -14.82
C SER A 340 10.09 -24.04 -16.33
N PRO A 341 9.42 -24.97 -17.05
CA PRO A 341 9.14 -24.79 -18.47
C PRO A 341 8.13 -23.65 -18.75
N SER A 342 7.49 -23.13 -17.72
CA SER A 342 6.52 -22.03 -17.80
C SER A 342 7.14 -20.64 -17.58
N VAL A 343 8.44 -20.57 -17.28
CA VAL A 343 9.18 -19.30 -17.11
C VAL A 343 9.69 -18.78 -18.44
N ASN A 344 9.46 -17.50 -18.73
CA ASN A 344 9.86 -16.78 -19.94
C ASN A 344 9.37 -17.46 -21.25
N THR A 345 8.21 -18.11 -21.22
CA THR A 345 7.65 -18.86 -22.36
C THR A 345 6.27 -18.38 -22.81
N GLY A 346 5.71 -17.36 -22.16
CA GLY A 346 4.48 -16.70 -22.57
C GLY A 346 4.67 -15.75 -23.77
N PHE A 347 3.59 -15.06 -24.15
CA PHE A 347 3.59 -14.05 -25.20
C PHE A 347 3.10 -12.69 -24.68
N ASN A 348 3.97 -11.68 -24.72
CA ASN A 348 3.70 -10.35 -24.19
C ASN A 348 2.48 -9.67 -24.83
N GLY A 349 2.22 -9.92 -26.12
CA GLY A 349 1.07 -9.33 -26.82
C GLY A 349 -0.29 -9.77 -26.27
N TRP A 350 -0.32 -10.81 -25.43
CA TRP A 350 -1.52 -11.26 -24.72
C TRP A 350 -1.65 -10.70 -23.31
N VAL A 351 -0.62 -10.03 -22.77
CA VAL A 351 -0.70 -9.33 -21.49
C VAL A 351 -1.54 -8.06 -21.69
N PRO A 352 -2.72 -7.95 -21.05
CA PRO A 352 -3.51 -6.73 -21.16
C PRO A 352 -2.76 -5.53 -20.56
N SER A 353 -2.89 -4.35 -21.17
CA SER A 353 -2.17 -3.14 -20.73
C SER A 353 -2.46 -2.70 -19.30
N TYR A 354 -3.63 -3.06 -18.76
CA TYR A 354 -4.03 -2.78 -17.37
C TYR A 354 -3.54 -3.84 -16.37
N ALA A 355 -2.98 -4.96 -16.83
CA ALA A 355 -2.50 -6.07 -16.00
C ALA A 355 -0.97 -6.01 -15.83
N VAL A 356 -0.48 -4.86 -15.36
CA VAL A 356 0.96 -4.56 -15.20
C VAL A 356 1.63 -5.31 -14.05
N ARG A 357 0.84 -5.97 -13.20
CA ARG A 357 1.31 -6.76 -12.06
C ARG A 357 0.76 -8.17 -12.10
N ASP A 358 1.52 -9.09 -11.51
CA ASP A 358 1.10 -10.47 -11.26
C ASP A 358 0.24 -10.59 -10.00
N LEU A 359 -0.13 -11.83 -9.63
CA LEU A 359 -0.95 -12.10 -8.44
C LEU A 359 -0.24 -11.69 -7.13
N ASP A 360 1.09 -11.69 -7.10
CA ASP A 360 1.92 -11.21 -5.98
C ASP A 360 2.09 -9.68 -5.96
N ARG A 361 1.42 -8.98 -6.87
CA ARG A 361 1.55 -7.54 -7.10
C ARG A 361 2.96 -7.15 -7.56
N ARG A 362 3.75 -8.09 -8.07
CA ARG A 362 5.07 -7.82 -8.65
C ARG A 362 4.93 -7.47 -10.13
N PRO A 363 5.90 -6.77 -10.75
CA PRO A 363 5.85 -6.47 -12.17
C PRO A 363 5.62 -7.72 -13.03
N ARG A 364 4.68 -7.65 -13.97
CA ARG A 364 4.36 -8.77 -14.88
C ARG A 364 5.41 -8.98 -15.98
N LEU A 365 6.33 -8.04 -16.17
CA LEU A 365 7.41 -8.13 -17.15
C LEU A 365 8.70 -7.71 -16.44
N LEU A 366 9.62 -8.64 -16.19
CA LEU A 366 10.91 -8.38 -15.52
C LEU A 366 12.11 -8.54 -16.48
N GLU A 367 12.10 -9.54 -17.36
CA GLU A 367 13.24 -9.92 -18.23
C GLU A 367 12.84 -10.05 -19.72
N GLU A 368 11.95 -9.16 -20.16
CA GLU A 368 11.34 -9.05 -21.50
C GLU A 368 10.17 -9.98 -21.80
N ILE A 369 10.21 -11.29 -21.51
CA ILE A 369 9.11 -12.23 -21.87
C ILE A 369 8.28 -12.59 -20.64
N VAL A 370 6.95 -12.53 -20.77
CA VAL A 370 6.03 -12.93 -19.69
C VAL A 370 6.05 -14.43 -19.42
N ASP A 371 5.89 -14.81 -18.16
CA ASP A 371 5.65 -16.19 -17.75
C ASP A 371 4.24 -16.68 -18.09
N MET A 372 4.08 -18.00 -18.18
CA MET A 372 2.75 -18.60 -18.17
C MET A 372 2.23 -18.68 -16.72
N GLY A 373 0.99 -18.27 -16.50
CA GLY A 373 0.26 -18.46 -15.24
C GLY A 373 0.07 -17.17 -14.43
N ALA A 374 -0.47 -17.35 -13.23
CA ALA A 374 -0.87 -16.27 -12.33
C ALA A 374 0.31 -15.44 -11.78
N PHE A 375 1.48 -16.06 -11.67
CA PHE A 375 2.68 -15.48 -11.07
C PHE A 375 3.76 -15.25 -12.11
N GLU A 376 4.52 -14.18 -11.93
CA GLU A 376 5.77 -13.98 -12.64
C GLU A 376 6.90 -14.56 -11.79
N PHE A 377 7.73 -15.43 -12.36
CA PHE A 377 8.95 -15.85 -11.72
C PHE A 377 9.89 -14.65 -11.66
N GLN A 378 10.21 -14.30 -10.43
CA GLN A 378 11.23 -13.32 -10.15
C GLN A 378 12.27 -14.04 -9.33
N VAL A 379 13.49 -14.11 -9.87
CA VAL A 379 14.65 -14.42 -9.05
C VAL A 379 14.60 -13.39 -7.94
N ALA A 380 14.35 -13.83 -6.70
CA ALA A 380 14.47 -12.92 -5.57
C ALA A 380 15.83 -12.23 -5.76
N PRO A 381 15.92 -10.88 -5.70
CA PRO A 381 17.24 -10.26 -5.61
C PRO A 381 17.97 -11.04 -4.53
N PRO A 382 19.22 -11.48 -4.77
CA PRO A 382 19.90 -12.41 -3.88
C PRO A 382 19.62 -11.93 -2.48
N SER A 383 18.98 -12.78 -1.67
CA SER A 383 18.77 -12.44 -0.28
C SER A 383 20.14 -11.99 0.20
N PRO A 384 20.28 -10.77 0.75
CA PRO A 384 21.56 -10.37 1.30
C PRO A 384 21.96 -11.53 2.20
N PRO A 385 23.19 -12.09 2.03
CA PRO A 385 23.58 -13.30 2.72
C PRO A 385 23.18 -13.13 4.16
N ALA A 386 22.37 -14.06 4.70
CA ALA A 386 21.98 -14.00 6.10
C ALA A 386 23.26 -13.79 6.88
N VAL A 387 23.44 -12.60 7.45
CA VAL A 387 24.65 -12.32 8.19
C VAL A 387 24.50 -13.09 9.49
N THR A 388 24.97 -14.33 9.45
CA THR A 388 25.28 -15.11 10.64
C THR A 388 26.65 -14.64 11.09
N GLY A 389 26.64 -13.44 11.66
CA GLY A 389 27.76 -12.87 12.38
C GLY A 389 27.22 -12.42 13.72
N ASP A 390 27.95 -12.73 14.78
CA ASP A 390 27.65 -12.17 16.09
C ASP A 390 27.74 -10.64 15.97
N LEU A 391 26.74 -9.94 16.52
CA LEU A 391 26.81 -8.48 16.66
C LEU A 391 27.87 -8.19 17.72
N VAL A 392 29.04 -7.73 17.28
CA VAL A 392 30.08 -7.27 18.20
C VAL A 392 29.86 -5.79 18.45
N VAL A 393 29.54 -5.46 19.70
CA VAL A 393 29.55 -4.08 20.19
C VAL A 393 30.93 -3.83 20.77
N ALA A 394 31.75 -3.07 20.06
CA ALA A 394 33.03 -2.60 20.59
C ALA A 394 32.88 -1.15 21.08
N VAL A 395 33.26 -0.92 22.32
CA VAL A 395 33.44 0.42 22.88
C VAL A 395 34.86 0.86 22.54
N ARG A 396 34.99 1.94 21.79
CA ARG A 396 36.30 2.55 21.51
C ARG A 396 36.83 3.20 22.79
N ASP A 397 38.15 3.35 22.89
CA ASP A 397 38.80 4.02 24.04
C ASP A 397 38.40 5.51 24.19
N ASP A 398 37.74 6.09 23.19
CA ASP A 398 37.14 7.44 23.20
C ASP A 398 35.64 7.44 23.59
N GLY A 399 35.06 6.30 23.95
CA GLY A 399 33.67 6.16 24.38
C GLY A 399 32.65 6.07 23.24
N ALA A 400 33.06 6.08 21.97
CA ALA A 400 32.13 5.88 20.86
C ALA A 400 31.80 4.38 20.64
N LEU A 401 30.51 4.09 20.44
CA LEU A 401 30.02 2.75 20.06
C LEU A 401 30.27 2.49 18.57
N ALA A 402 30.98 1.41 18.25
CA ALA A 402 31.11 0.92 16.88
C ALA A 402 30.27 -0.36 16.70
N PHE A 403 29.40 -0.35 15.69
CA PHE A 403 28.60 -1.51 15.29
C PHE A 403 29.30 -2.23 14.14
N GLY A 404 29.62 -3.52 14.31
CA GLY A 404 30.22 -4.35 13.26
C GLY A 404 29.70 -5.78 13.30
N LEU A 405 29.45 -6.37 12.13
CA LEU A 405 29.19 -7.79 11.97
C LEU A 405 30.53 -8.49 11.75
N GLU A 406 30.85 -9.54 12.53
CA GLU A 406 32.00 -10.39 12.21
C GLU A 406 31.74 -11.11 10.88
N SER A 407 32.30 -10.56 9.79
CA SER A 407 32.44 -11.24 8.51
C SER A 407 33.88 -11.76 8.40
N PRO A 408 34.12 -12.97 7.85
CA PRO A 408 35.48 -13.51 7.62
C PRO A 408 36.35 -12.70 6.64
N LEU A 409 35.89 -11.50 6.23
CA LEU A 409 36.53 -10.60 5.27
C LEU A 409 37.12 -9.32 5.91
N LEU A 410 36.95 -9.10 7.23
CA LEU A 410 37.59 -8.01 7.97
C LEU A 410 38.94 -8.48 8.54
N ARG A 411 40.04 -7.86 8.12
CA ARG A 411 41.37 -8.09 8.71
C ARG A 411 41.86 -6.79 9.36
N TYR A 412 42.04 -6.82 10.67
CA TYR A 412 42.67 -5.74 11.44
C TYR A 412 44.18 -5.71 11.15
N ASP A 413 44.70 -4.56 10.75
CA ASP A 413 46.13 -4.31 10.63
C ASP A 413 46.61 -3.48 11.84
N ALA A 414 47.38 -4.12 12.71
CA ALA A 414 47.83 -3.52 13.97
C ALA A 414 48.91 -2.44 13.79
N ASP A 415 49.52 -2.32 12.61
CA ASP A 415 50.56 -1.32 12.35
C ASP A 415 50.00 0.03 11.87
N GLU A 416 48.76 0.08 11.37
CA GLU A 416 48.11 1.31 10.86
C GLU A 416 46.88 1.76 11.67
N ASP A 417 46.48 0.98 12.69
CA ASP A 417 45.31 1.25 13.56
C ASP A 417 44.02 1.57 12.78
N ALA A 418 43.78 0.80 11.71
CA ALA A 418 42.64 0.98 10.82
C ALA A 418 42.08 -0.36 10.28
N TRP A 419 40.75 -0.40 10.10
CA TRP A 419 40.07 -1.50 9.40
C TRP A 419 39.99 -1.20 7.90
N PHE A 420 40.41 -2.14 7.05
CA PHE A 420 40.21 -2.04 5.60
C PHE A 420 38.87 -2.67 5.19
N GLU A 421 38.02 -1.88 4.55
CA GLU A 421 36.76 -2.33 3.93
C GLU A 421 36.99 -2.64 2.44
N ILE A 422 36.62 -3.85 1.99
CA ILE A 422 36.53 -4.19 0.56
C ILE A 422 35.09 -4.69 0.28
N VAL A 423 34.35 -3.91 -0.52
CA VAL A 423 32.98 -4.09 -1.09
C VAL A 423 31.82 -3.66 -0.16
N ARG A 424 31.20 -2.47 -0.32
CA ARG A 424 30.18 -1.98 -1.31
C ARG A 424 28.83 -2.74 -1.37
N ASN A 425 27.77 -2.03 -0.95
CA ASN A 425 26.32 -2.23 -1.19
C ASN A 425 25.55 -3.26 -0.32
N LEU A 426 24.83 -2.76 0.68
CA LEU A 426 23.59 -3.36 1.21
C LEU A 426 22.50 -2.26 1.33
N PRO A 427 21.27 -2.45 0.79
CA PRO A 427 20.14 -1.55 1.02
C PRO A 427 19.39 -1.86 2.33
N ALA A 428 18.80 -0.82 2.91
CA ALA A 428 18.05 -0.86 4.17
C ALA A 428 16.64 -1.47 4.02
N TYR A 429 16.53 -2.80 4.02
CA TYR A 429 15.26 -3.51 4.31
C TYR A 429 15.58 -4.94 4.77
N ALA A 430 15.68 -5.16 6.09
CA ALA A 430 15.49 -6.48 6.70
C ALA A 430 15.60 -6.40 8.23
N ILE A 431 14.46 -6.34 8.94
CA ILE A 431 14.27 -7.14 10.16
C ILE A 431 12.83 -7.67 10.11
N ALA A 432 12.66 -8.85 9.54
CA ALA A 432 11.49 -9.69 9.81
C ALA A 432 11.95 -10.71 10.87
N ALA A 433 11.37 -10.66 12.05
CA ALA A 433 11.64 -11.64 13.10
C ALA A 433 10.86 -12.93 12.78
N ASP A 434 11.60 -14.02 12.52
CA ASP A 434 11.08 -15.39 12.51
C ASP A 434 10.77 -15.81 13.96
N PRO A 435 9.51 -16.15 14.31
CA PRO A 435 9.12 -16.50 15.68
C PRO A 435 9.67 -17.84 16.19
N GLU A 436 10.25 -18.70 15.33
CA GLU A 436 10.59 -20.08 15.71
C GLU A 436 12.06 -20.35 16.04
N ARG A 437 12.98 -19.35 15.96
CA ARG A 437 14.44 -19.61 16.06
C ARG A 437 15.34 -18.63 16.81
N ALA A 438 14.83 -17.73 17.65
CA ALA A 438 15.71 -16.86 18.44
C ALA A 438 16.20 -17.54 19.73
N CYS A 439 17.48 -17.92 19.79
CA CYS A 439 18.22 -18.16 21.03
C CYS A 439 19.14 -16.97 21.29
N PHE A 440 19.15 -16.41 22.50
CA PHE A 440 20.10 -15.38 22.92
C PHE A 440 21.24 -16.03 23.74
N TRP A 441 22.49 -15.64 23.45
CA TRP A 441 23.64 -15.85 24.34
C TRP A 441 24.22 -14.49 24.68
N VAL A 442 24.44 -14.22 25.97
CA VAL A 442 25.14 -13.01 26.44
C VAL A 442 26.54 -13.42 26.87
N HIS A 443 27.55 -12.76 26.32
CA HIS A 443 28.94 -12.88 26.76
C HIS A 443 29.27 -11.69 27.67
N SER A 444 29.68 -11.92 28.91
CA SER A 444 30.45 -10.94 29.68
C SER A 444 31.94 -11.29 29.59
N GLY A 445 32.79 -10.28 29.59
CA GLY A 445 34.24 -10.47 29.59
C GLY A 445 34.72 -11.21 30.84
N GLU A 446 35.65 -12.14 30.61
CA GLU A 446 36.54 -12.82 31.56
C GLU A 446 35.93 -13.90 32.48
N ASN A 447 35.96 -15.14 31.95
CA ASN A 447 35.89 -16.47 32.61
C ASN A 447 34.53 -17.19 32.67
N GLY A 448 34.35 -18.16 31.75
CA GLY A 448 33.63 -19.42 31.99
C GLY A 448 32.25 -19.59 31.34
N MET A 449 32.10 -20.63 30.52
CA MET A 449 30.82 -21.08 29.96
C MET A 449 29.82 -21.51 31.05
N LEU A 450 28.54 -21.15 30.91
CA LEU A 450 27.43 -21.81 31.60
C LEU A 450 26.27 -22.13 30.63
N GLY A 451 26.19 -23.40 30.23
CA GLY A 451 24.99 -24.25 30.12
C GLY A 451 23.75 -23.81 29.30
N ARG A 452 23.26 -24.75 28.46
CA ARG A 452 21.96 -24.71 27.75
C ARG A 452 20.79 -25.00 28.71
N VAL A 453 19.73 -24.18 28.70
CA VAL A 453 18.48 -24.41 29.45
C VAL A 453 17.31 -24.72 28.49
N PRO A 454 16.53 -25.80 28.67
CA PRO A 454 15.31 -26.09 27.90
C PRO A 454 14.08 -25.29 28.41
N TYR A 455 13.09 -25.06 27.55
CA TYR A 455 11.98 -24.09 27.66
C TYR A 455 10.91 -24.34 28.75
N ASP A 456 11.20 -25.12 29.79
CA ASP A 456 10.15 -25.54 30.73
C ASP A 456 10.65 -25.36 32.17
N THR A 457 10.91 -24.11 32.58
CA THR A 457 10.95 -23.54 33.95
C THR A 457 11.96 -22.39 34.05
N LEU A 458 11.53 -21.12 33.94
CA LEU A 458 12.10 -19.97 34.68
C LEU A 458 11.32 -18.68 34.35
N GLU A 459 10.97 -17.93 35.39
CA GLU A 459 10.49 -16.54 35.31
C GLU A 459 11.65 -15.65 34.84
N LEU A 460 11.46 -14.91 33.74
CA LEU A 460 12.42 -13.93 33.22
C LEU A 460 12.30 -12.61 34.01
N GLU A 461 13.11 -12.48 35.06
CA GLU A 461 13.73 -11.21 35.43
C GLU A 461 15.10 -11.13 34.75
N GLU A 462 15.51 -9.91 34.40
CA GLU A 462 16.79 -9.46 33.81
C GLU A 462 16.89 -9.34 32.26
N ILE A 463 16.83 -8.06 31.88
CA ILE A 463 17.36 -7.34 30.71
C ILE A 463 16.55 -7.47 29.41
N GLY A 464 15.70 -6.44 29.20
CA GLY A 464 15.06 -6.16 27.91
C GLY A 464 13.70 -5.47 27.98
N VAL A 465 13.10 -5.30 29.17
CA VAL A 465 11.88 -4.50 29.39
C VAL A 465 11.91 -3.96 30.82
N LEU A 466 11.91 -2.64 31.02
CA LEU A 466 11.63 -2.05 32.33
C LEU A 466 10.14 -2.30 32.63
N LYS A 467 9.85 -3.31 33.44
CA LYS A 467 8.51 -3.61 33.93
C LYS A 467 8.32 -2.87 35.25
N PHE A 468 7.50 -1.81 35.24
CA PHE A 468 7.05 -1.20 36.49
C PHE A 468 5.92 -2.05 37.07
N ASP A 469 6.08 -2.37 38.33
CA ASP A 469 5.16 -3.03 39.23
C ASP A 469 3.78 -2.35 39.25
N GLY A 470 2.90 -2.81 38.36
CA GLY A 470 1.46 -2.54 38.41
C GLY A 470 1.00 -1.18 37.86
N SER A 471 1.76 -0.52 36.99
CA SER A 471 1.37 0.72 36.31
C SER A 471 1.84 0.74 34.83
N PRO A 472 1.17 1.50 33.93
CA PRO A 472 1.24 1.28 32.48
C PRO A 472 2.62 1.61 31.87
N SER A 473 2.85 1.03 30.70
CA SER A 473 4.06 1.07 29.88
C SER A 473 4.60 2.48 29.64
N PHE A 474 5.93 2.64 29.67
CA PHE A 474 6.65 3.87 29.33
C PHE A 474 7.50 3.68 28.06
N GLY A 475 7.70 4.75 27.30
CA GLY A 475 8.65 4.81 26.17
C GLY A 475 9.81 5.77 26.45
N LEU A 476 10.93 5.61 25.75
CA LEU A 476 12.09 6.51 25.78
C LEU A 476 12.17 7.27 24.45
N SER A 477 12.41 8.59 24.48
CA SER A 477 12.72 9.42 23.31
C SER A 477 13.91 10.35 23.59
N GLY A 478 14.54 10.88 22.54
CA GLY A 478 15.67 11.83 22.59
C GLY A 478 16.83 11.41 23.50
N MET A 479 17.90 10.82 22.96
CA MET A 479 19.04 10.35 23.78
C MET A 479 20.33 11.12 23.50
N ALA A 480 21.01 11.57 24.55
CA ALA A 480 22.31 12.22 24.47
C ALA A 480 23.28 11.72 25.55
N VAL A 481 24.59 11.85 25.28
CA VAL A 481 25.64 11.42 26.22
C VAL A 481 26.58 12.59 26.52
N ARG A 482 26.78 12.88 27.80
CA ARG A 482 27.75 13.86 28.31
C ARG A 482 28.55 13.21 29.44
N ASP A 483 29.88 13.29 29.37
CA ASP A 483 30.80 12.77 30.40
C ASP A 483 30.54 11.31 30.82
N GLY A 484 30.09 10.47 29.87
CA GLY A 484 29.77 9.06 30.11
C GLY A 484 28.40 8.80 30.75
N VAL A 485 27.60 9.83 30.99
CA VAL A 485 26.22 9.73 31.49
C VAL A 485 25.24 9.88 30.34
N VAL A 486 24.25 8.98 30.27
CA VAL A 486 23.19 8.99 29.26
C VAL A 486 21.98 9.76 29.79
N TYR A 487 21.53 10.75 29.03
CA TYR A 487 20.33 11.54 29.27
C TYR A 487 19.24 11.12 28.30
N GLY A 488 18.00 10.98 28.78
CA GLY A 488 16.84 10.69 27.95
C GLY A 488 15.53 11.13 28.56
N SER A 489 14.53 11.41 27.72
CA SER A 489 13.17 11.70 28.17
C SER A 489 12.33 10.42 28.20
N VAL A 490 11.49 10.31 29.23
CA VAL A 490 10.55 9.18 29.40
C VAL A 490 9.13 9.73 29.29
N TRP A 491 8.31 9.07 28.49
CA TRP A 491 6.89 9.41 28.36
C TRP A 491 6.00 8.23 28.72
N ARG A 492 4.80 8.54 29.18
CA ARG A 492 3.73 7.57 29.42
C ARG A 492 2.85 7.54 28.18
N VAL A 493 2.49 6.35 27.69
CA VAL A 493 1.66 6.20 26.48
C VAL A 493 0.39 7.06 26.63
N GLY A 494 0.27 8.10 25.78
CA GLY A 494 -0.84 9.07 25.76
C GLY A 494 -0.61 10.40 26.50
N PHE A 495 0.61 10.72 26.92
CA PHE A 495 0.99 12.02 27.52
C PHE A 495 2.31 12.55 26.94
N SER A 496 2.47 13.87 26.83
CA SER A 496 3.74 14.54 26.50
C SER A 496 4.80 14.26 27.59
N PRO A 497 6.10 14.13 27.23
CA PRO A 497 7.17 13.85 28.20
C PRO A 497 7.34 15.01 29.19
N ASP A 498 7.03 14.79 30.46
CA ASP A 498 7.12 15.80 31.52
C ASP A 498 8.45 15.75 32.31
N ARG A 499 9.30 14.74 32.07
CA ARG A 499 10.45 14.41 32.95
C ARG A 499 11.71 13.99 32.18
N LEU A 500 12.86 14.51 32.62
CA LEU A 500 14.20 14.18 32.13
C LEU A 500 14.93 13.29 33.15
N TYR A 501 15.51 12.18 32.67
CA TYR A 501 16.22 11.22 33.51
C TYR A 501 17.68 11.06 33.08
N THR A 502 18.53 10.68 34.03
CA THR A 502 19.85 10.11 33.76
C THR A 502 19.85 8.62 34.06
N VAL A 503 20.68 7.87 33.33
CA VAL A 503 20.88 6.44 33.59
C VAL A 503 22.18 6.26 34.36
N ASN A 504 22.08 5.75 35.59
CA ASN A 504 23.24 5.25 36.32
C ASN A 504 23.61 3.87 35.77
N THR A 505 24.73 3.80 35.05
CA THR A 505 25.19 2.59 34.36
C THR A 505 25.78 1.54 35.30
N GLU A 506 26.15 1.90 36.53
CA GLU A 506 26.67 0.95 37.53
C GLU A 506 25.53 0.23 38.28
N THR A 507 24.42 0.92 38.53
CA THR A 507 23.26 0.38 39.28
C THR A 507 22.06 0.06 38.41
N ALA A 508 22.12 0.38 37.11
CA ALA A 508 21.01 0.27 36.15
C ALA A 508 19.73 0.98 36.61
N THR A 509 19.87 2.12 37.30
CA THR A 509 18.74 2.91 37.82
C THR A 509 18.58 4.22 37.06
N LEU A 510 17.32 4.66 36.90
CA LEU A 510 16.99 5.99 36.41
C LEU A 510 16.97 6.98 37.58
N GLU A 511 17.67 8.09 37.44
CA GLU A 511 17.60 9.22 38.38
C GLU A 511 16.91 10.40 37.68
N LEU A 512 15.80 10.87 38.26
CA LEU A 512 15.09 12.05 37.78
C LEU A 512 15.96 13.28 38.00
N VAL A 513 16.30 13.97 36.92
CA VAL A 513 17.15 15.17 36.99
C VAL A 513 16.41 16.47 36.74
N GLY A 514 15.28 16.45 36.02
CA GLY A 514 14.47 17.65 35.80
C GLY A 514 13.06 17.35 35.28
N GLU A 515 12.19 18.37 35.30
CA GLU A 515 10.82 18.31 34.76
C GLU A 515 10.66 19.37 33.66
N PHE A 516 10.05 18.99 32.52
CA PHE A 516 9.71 19.91 31.43
C PHE A 516 8.35 20.58 31.71
N PRO A 517 8.05 21.76 31.12
CA PRO A 517 6.73 22.36 31.25
C PRO A 517 5.63 21.41 30.76
N PRO A 518 4.42 21.43 31.38
CA PRO A 518 3.37 20.44 31.13
C PRO A 518 2.77 20.46 29.71
N ASP A 519 3.03 21.51 28.94
CA ASP A 519 2.58 21.65 27.55
C ASP A 519 3.77 21.55 26.57
N PHE A 520 4.84 20.83 26.90
CA PHE A 520 6.11 20.81 26.14
C PHE A 520 6.47 19.39 25.70
N GLU A 521 6.46 19.13 24.40
CA GLU A 521 6.79 17.82 23.85
C GLU A 521 8.23 17.80 23.31
N VAL A 522 9.09 16.94 23.87
CA VAL A 522 10.49 16.78 23.45
C VAL A 522 10.61 15.73 22.37
N TRP A 523 11.07 16.14 21.19
CA TRP A 523 11.25 15.30 20.01
C TRP A 523 12.67 14.76 19.91
N ASP A 524 13.68 15.59 20.20
CA ASP A 524 15.08 15.18 20.16
C ASP A 524 15.95 15.94 21.17
N LEU A 525 17.07 15.33 21.55
CA LEU A 525 18.05 15.85 22.52
C LEU A 525 19.46 15.67 21.97
N HIS A 526 20.23 16.76 21.93
CA HIS A 526 21.62 16.74 21.46
C HIS A 526 22.55 17.47 22.43
N TYR A 527 23.70 16.88 22.74
CA TYR A 527 24.74 17.54 23.53
C TYR A 527 25.76 18.23 22.64
N ASP A 528 25.89 19.55 22.74
CA ASP A 528 26.92 20.31 22.05
C ASP A 528 28.12 20.53 22.98
N ALA A 529 29.16 19.72 22.78
CA ALA A 529 30.40 19.81 23.55
C ALA A 529 31.18 21.13 23.34
N SER A 530 30.88 21.90 22.29
CA SER A 530 31.53 23.19 22.01
C SER A 530 30.92 24.35 22.81
N LEU A 531 29.66 24.21 23.22
CA LEU A 531 28.91 25.19 24.03
C LEU A 531 28.69 24.71 25.48
N ASP A 532 28.99 23.44 25.77
CA ASP A 532 28.76 22.77 27.06
C ASP A 532 27.26 22.79 27.47
N GLN A 533 26.37 22.60 26.48
CA GLN A 533 24.93 22.76 26.63
C GLN A 533 24.16 21.64 25.93
N MET A 534 22.92 21.42 26.40
CA MET A 534 21.97 20.51 25.76
C MET A 534 21.02 21.31 24.85
N LEU A 535 20.96 20.93 23.59
CA LEU A 535 19.98 21.41 22.62
C LEU A 535 18.75 20.49 22.66
N VAL A 536 17.59 21.12 22.80
CA VAL A 536 16.29 20.46 22.87
C VAL A 536 15.47 20.88 21.66
N LEU A 537 15.03 19.90 20.87
CA LEU A 537 14.05 20.13 19.83
C LEU A 537 12.67 19.77 20.37
N SER A 538 11.74 20.73 20.35
CA SER A 538 10.42 20.54 20.95
C SER A 538 9.31 21.34 20.27
N SER A 539 8.07 20.99 20.62
CA SER A 539 6.85 21.71 20.24
C SER A 539 6.01 22.01 21.48
N PRO A 540 5.49 23.24 21.66
CA PRO A 540 4.47 23.49 22.67
C PRO A 540 3.11 22.91 22.23
N GLU A 541 2.49 22.08 23.09
CA GLU A 541 1.17 21.44 22.90
C GLU A 541 0.05 22.48 22.87
N THR A 542 -0.18 23.09 21.71
CA THR A 542 -1.53 23.49 21.34
C THR A 542 -1.84 22.80 20.01
N ILE A 543 -2.61 21.72 20.07
CA ILE A 543 -3.12 21.00 18.89
C ILE A 543 -3.97 21.99 18.07
N PRO A 544 -3.70 22.29 16.77
CA PRO A 544 -2.83 21.63 15.78
C PRO A 544 -1.64 22.52 15.31
N PRO A 545 -0.86 22.12 14.27
CA PRO A 545 0.61 22.05 14.38
C PRO A 545 1.20 23.35 14.93
N GLY A 546 1.81 23.25 16.10
CA GLY A 546 2.55 24.34 16.70
C GLY A 546 3.89 24.54 15.99
N PRO A 547 4.42 25.78 15.92
CA PRO A 547 5.75 26.02 15.42
C PRO A 547 6.80 25.26 16.25
N LEU A 548 7.62 24.43 15.60
CA LEU A 548 8.75 23.76 16.24
C LEU A 548 9.76 24.80 16.74
N GLY A 549 10.36 24.58 17.91
CA GLY A 549 11.38 25.45 18.47
C GLY A 549 12.66 24.68 18.79
N ILE A 550 13.81 25.34 18.63
CA ILE A 550 15.08 24.90 19.20
C ILE A 550 15.29 25.69 20.49
N PHE A 551 15.54 24.96 21.57
CA PHE A 551 15.76 25.51 22.90
C PHE A 551 17.13 25.08 23.43
N GLU A 552 17.79 25.97 24.15
CA GLU A 552 18.95 25.64 24.97
C GLU A 552 18.44 25.27 26.37
N LEU A 553 18.87 24.11 26.88
CA LEU A 553 18.63 23.66 28.25
C LEU A 553 19.91 23.80 29.06
N ASP A 554 19.86 24.68 30.07
CA ASP A 554 20.86 24.74 31.12
C ASP A 554 20.67 23.56 32.08
N LEU A 555 21.65 22.67 32.20
CA LEU A 555 21.56 21.47 33.03
C LEU A 555 21.83 21.70 34.52
N ASP A 556 22.37 22.86 34.91
CA ASP A 556 22.59 23.22 36.31
C ASP A 556 21.34 23.88 36.92
N THR A 557 20.59 24.61 36.09
CA THR A 557 19.38 25.36 36.53
C THR A 557 18.06 24.80 35.99
N PHE A 558 18.10 23.95 34.97
CA PHE A 558 16.96 23.43 34.21
C PHE A 558 16.08 24.52 33.57
N GLU A 559 16.67 25.68 33.29
CA GLU A 559 15.99 26.75 32.56
C GLU A 559 16.13 26.54 31.04
N LEU A 560 15.01 26.63 30.33
CA LEU A 560 14.95 26.58 28.86
C LEU A 560 14.95 27.99 28.28
N THR A 561 15.83 28.25 27.32
CA THR A 561 15.83 29.50 26.54
C THR A 561 15.56 29.21 25.08
N GLU A 562 14.52 29.82 24.50
CA GLU A 562 14.19 29.67 23.07
C GLU A 562 15.27 30.34 22.22
N VAL A 563 15.90 29.56 21.34
CA VAL A 563 16.96 30.01 20.43
C VAL A 563 16.36 30.36 19.06
N GLN A 564 15.43 29.54 18.56
CA GLN A 564 14.87 29.72 17.23
C GLN A 564 13.48 29.06 17.06
N ARG A 565 12.60 29.69 16.27
CA ARG A 565 11.21 29.24 16.00
C ARG A 565 11.00 28.93 14.52
N TYR A 566 10.40 27.78 14.21
CA TYR A 566 10.12 27.25 12.87
C TYR A 566 8.61 27.18 12.61
N VAL A 567 8.17 27.35 11.35
CA VAL A 567 6.73 27.32 11.00
C VAL A 567 6.44 26.14 10.05
N ASN A 568 5.81 25.09 10.61
CA ASN A 568 4.87 24.12 10.03
C ASN A 568 5.12 23.36 8.70
N ASP A 569 6.33 23.28 8.14
CA ASP A 569 6.57 22.43 6.96
C ASP A 569 7.61 21.33 7.24
N ASP A 570 7.12 20.10 7.41
CA ASP A 570 7.80 18.78 7.33
C ASP A 570 9.21 18.61 8.00
N PRO A 571 9.27 18.15 9.27
CA PRO A 571 10.52 18.09 10.03
C PRO A 571 11.49 16.95 9.66
N PHE A 572 11.06 15.92 8.91
CA PHE A 572 11.91 14.74 8.68
C PHE A 572 12.88 14.89 7.50
N SER A 573 12.59 15.78 6.55
CA SER A 573 13.47 16.04 5.41
C SER A 573 14.64 16.98 5.74
N GLU A 574 14.49 17.85 6.75
CA GLU A 574 15.53 18.79 7.20
C GLU A 574 16.50 18.21 8.25
N LEU A 575 16.15 17.11 8.95
CA LEU A 575 17.06 16.52 9.95
C LEU A 575 18.35 15.94 9.33
N ASN A 576 18.28 15.46 8.09
CA ASN A 576 19.44 14.92 7.37
C ASN A 576 20.41 16.00 6.86
N SER A 577 20.02 17.28 6.86
CA SER A 577 20.88 18.41 6.44
C SER A 577 21.55 19.14 7.61
N LEU A 578 21.24 18.78 8.87
CA LEU A 578 21.86 19.36 10.07
C LEU A 578 23.24 18.77 10.43
N LYS A 579 23.73 17.76 9.70
CA LYS A 579 25.09 17.24 9.87
C LYS A 579 26.12 18.15 9.19
N GLY A 580 26.39 19.29 9.83
CA GLY A 580 27.42 20.23 9.38
C GLY A 580 27.38 21.62 10.01
N LEU A 581 26.67 21.83 11.12
CA LEU A 581 26.66 23.12 11.80
C LEU A 581 28.03 23.39 12.48
N ALA A 582 28.94 24.03 11.76
CA ALA A 582 30.04 24.76 12.38
C ALA A 582 29.56 26.19 12.66
N VAL A 583 29.30 26.51 13.94
CA VAL A 583 28.91 27.88 14.33
C VAL A 583 30.16 28.72 14.57
N GLY A 584 30.38 29.70 13.67
CA GLY A 584 31.27 30.86 13.84
C GLY A 584 32.20 31.08 12.64
N ALA A 585 32.39 32.26 12.06
CA ALA A 585 31.81 33.59 12.18
C ALA A 585 31.83 34.22 10.77
N ASP A 586 30.81 35.01 10.43
CA ASP A 586 30.66 35.76 9.17
C ASP A 586 30.48 34.97 7.85
N ARG A 587 29.28 34.36 7.70
CA ARG A 587 28.41 34.30 6.49
C ARG A 587 27.43 33.13 6.62
N ARG A 588 26.15 33.34 6.30
CA ARG A 588 25.03 32.40 6.55
C ARG A 588 24.46 31.86 5.25
N PHE A 589 24.13 30.56 5.20
CA PHE A 589 23.35 29.90 4.15
C PHE A 589 22.27 29.02 4.80
N ILE A 590 21.07 28.97 4.22
CA ILE A 590 19.96 28.10 4.63
C ILE A 590 19.60 27.21 3.42
N PHE A 591 19.34 25.93 3.65
CA PHE A 591 18.99 24.94 2.62
C PHE A 591 17.52 24.53 2.76
N ARG A 592 16.74 24.57 1.68
CA ARG A 592 15.37 24.01 1.61
C ARG A 592 15.27 23.14 0.35
N SER A 593 14.55 22.01 0.43
CA SER A 593 14.40 21.06 -0.68
C SER A 593 12.95 20.60 -0.85
N PRO A 594 12.23 21.11 -1.85
CA PRO A 594 11.19 20.37 -2.53
C PRO A 594 11.70 19.92 -3.92
N TYR A 595 11.69 18.61 -4.17
CA TYR A 595 11.85 17.95 -5.48
C TYR A 595 12.88 18.56 -6.46
N ASN A 596 14.11 18.01 -6.45
CA ASN A 596 15.16 18.18 -7.46
C ASN A 596 15.61 19.63 -7.80
N LYS A 597 15.32 20.62 -6.96
CA LYS A 597 15.86 21.99 -7.07
C LYS A 597 16.53 22.43 -5.77
N LEU A 598 17.68 23.10 -5.89
CA LEU A 598 18.34 23.80 -4.79
C LEU A 598 18.07 25.31 -4.91
N GLU A 599 17.37 25.88 -3.94
CA GLU A 599 17.07 27.32 -3.87
C GLU A 599 17.90 27.99 -2.76
N VAL A 600 18.47 29.17 -3.05
CA VAL A 600 19.30 29.93 -2.10
C VAL A 600 18.66 31.31 -1.84
N PHE A 601 18.46 31.66 -0.57
CA PHE A 601 17.84 32.93 -0.15
C PHE A 601 18.80 33.81 0.67
N ASP A 602 18.66 35.14 0.56
CA ASP A 602 19.32 36.10 1.45
C ASP A 602 18.53 36.23 2.76
N ALA A 603 19.14 35.84 3.88
CA ALA A 603 18.47 35.80 5.19
C ALA A 603 18.18 37.19 5.80
N THR A 604 18.66 38.28 5.20
CA THR A 604 18.44 39.65 5.69
C THR A 604 17.27 40.32 4.97
N THR A 605 17.07 40.01 3.69
CA THR A 605 16.04 40.65 2.86
C THR A 605 14.88 39.72 2.49
N GLY A 606 15.07 38.40 2.55
CA GLY A 606 14.07 37.40 2.16
C GLY A 606 13.97 37.16 0.66
N ASP A 607 14.88 37.72 -0.15
CA ASP A 607 14.86 37.59 -1.60
C ASP A 607 15.58 36.31 -2.08
N LEU A 608 15.07 35.72 -3.17
CA LEU A 608 15.67 34.56 -3.85
C LEU A 608 16.94 34.98 -4.61
N VAL A 609 18.06 34.30 -4.33
CA VAL A 609 19.39 34.61 -4.87
C VAL A 609 19.72 33.76 -6.11
N THR A 610 19.42 32.44 -6.09
CA THR A 610 19.60 31.56 -7.27
C THR A 610 18.89 30.20 -7.15
N ILE A 611 18.74 29.49 -8.29
CA ILE A 611 18.22 28.12 -8.42
C ILE A 611 19.29 27.28 -9.15
N ALA A 612 19.65 26.11 -8.61
CA ALA A 612 20.48 25.12 -9.31
C ALA A 612 19.71 23.80 -9.51
N GLN A 613 19.69 23.27 -10.74
CA GLN A 613 19.26 21.90 -11.03
C GLN A 613 20.45 20.95 -10.99
N VAL A 614 20.23 19.78 -10.40
CA VAL A 614 21.14 18.64 -10.48
C VAL A 614 20.80 17.88 -11.77
N PRO A 615 21.76 17.58 -12.68
CA PRO A 615 21.45 16.91 -13.95
C PRO A 615 20.92 15.48 -13.75
N ASP A 616 19.96 15.07 -14.57
CA ASP A 616 19.28 13.75 -14.57
C ASP A 616 20.17 12.54 -14.92
N SER A 617 21.49 12.71 -15.04
CA SER A 617 22.41 11.59 -15.28
C SER A 617 22.96 10.94 -14.00
N VAL A 618 22.42 11.32 -12.83
CA VAL A 618 22.63 10.58 -11.58
C VAL A 618 21.40 9.71 -11.34
N ASP A 619 21.34 8.62 -12.11
CA ASP A 619 20.56 7.45 -11.76
C ASP A 619 20.88 7.09 -10.29
N ARG A 620 19.85 6.89 -9.48
CA ARG A 620 20.02 6.28 -8.14
C ARG A 620 20.75 4.94 -8.36
N PRO A 621 21.95 4.75 -7.79
CA PRO A 621 21.97 3.99 -6.55
C PRO A 621 23.09 4.40 -5.60
N GLY A 622 22.76 4.55 -4.30
CA GLY A 622 23.72 4.43 -3.21
C GLY A 622 24.72 5.58 -3.07
N ALA A 623 25.05 5.88 -1.82
CA ALA A 623 26.07 6.85 -1.47
C ALA A 623 27.42 6.54 -2.16
N GLY A 624 27.97 7.54 -2.84
CA GLY A 624 29.33 7.53 -3.37
C GLY A 624 29.86 8.96 -3.40
N TRP A 625 30.72 9.28 -2.45
CA TRP A 625 31.35 10.60 -2.29
C TRP A 625 32.12 11.00 -3.55
N LEU A 626 31.89 12.22 -4.05
CA LEU A 626 32.77 12.90 -5.02
C LEU A 626 33.33 14.19 -4.39
N TRP A 627 34.60 14.10 -3.99
CA TRP A 627 35.47 15.25 -3.76
C TRP A 627 35.92 15.80 -5.11
N GLY A 628 35.58 17.04 -5.42
CA GLY A 628 36.12 17.73 -6.61
C GLY A 628 35.36 19.01 -6.93
N GLY A 629 35.98 20.16 -6.66
CA GLY A 629 35.37 21.48 -6.85
C GLY A 629 34.98 21.77 -8.30
N LEU A 630 33.84 22.44 -8.47
CA LEU A 630 33.39 22.97 -9.76
C LEU A 630 32.84 24.39 -9.62
N THR A 631 33.25 25.23 -10.57
CA THR A 631 32.94 26.65 -10.77
C THR A 631 31.54 26.85 -11.34
N TRP A 632 30.88 27.94 -10.96
CA TRP A 632 29.45 28.21 -11.23
C TRP A 632 29.23 28.96 -12.55
N ALA A 633 28.24 28.54 -13.34
CA ALA A 633 27.61 29.32 -14.42
C ALA A 633 26.08 29.10 -14.36
N PRO A 634 25.24 30.14 -14.58
CA PRO A 634 23.78 30.04 -14.45
C PRO A 634 23.15 29.20 -15.57
N ILE A 635 22.17 28.36 -15.22
CA ILE A 635 21.36 27.54 -16.14
C ILE A 635 20.04 28.27 -16.39
N THR A 636 19.70 28.51 -17.65
CA THR A 636 18.38 28.98 -18.11
C THR A 636 17.57 27.76 -18.56
N LEU A 637 16.32 27.59 -18.09
CA LEU A 637 15.40 26.57 -18.61
C LEU A 637 14.82 27.05 -19.96
N PRO A 638 15.20 26.46 -21.11
CA PRO A 638 14.89 27.04 -22.41
C PRO A 638 13.40 27.05 -22.77
N ALA A 639 12.60 26.11 -22.23
CA ALA A 639 11.17 25.94 -22.53
C ALA A 639 10.21 26.65 -21.56
N ASP A 640 10.74 27.38 -20.57
CA ASP A 640 9.96 28.26 -19.68
C ASP A 640 9.70 29.59 -20.40
N ILE A 641 8.69 29.59 -21.28
CA ILE A 641 8.34 30.71 -22.16
C ILE A 641 7.83 31.90 -21.34
N THR A 642 7.16 31.62 -20.21
CA THR A 642 6.54 32.64 -19.37
C THR A 642 7.48 33.19 -18.29
N GLY A 643 8.60 32.53 -18.04
CA GLY A 643 9.60 32.89 -17.05
C GLY A 643 9.13 32.67 -15.61
N ASP A 644 8.18 31.75 -15.41
CA ASP A 644 7.58 31.47 -14.09
C ASP A 644 8.33 30.41 -13.29
N GLY A 645 9.40 29.85 -13.87
CA GLY A 645 10.28 28.86 -13.26
C GLY A 645 9.81 27.41 -13.43
N THR A 646 8.71 27.19 -14.16
CA THR A 646 8.15 25.88 -14.51
C THR A 646 7.89 25.78 -16.03
N VAL A 647 7.81 24.56 -16.56
CA VAL A 647 7.37 24.32 -17.94
C VAL A 647 6.05 23.58 -17.86
N GLY A 648 4.95 24.29 -18.08
CA GLY A 648 3.62 23.71 -17.87
C GLY A 648 2.55 24.25 -18.81
N PHE A 649 1.31 24.17 -18.33
CA PHE A 649 0.15 24.54 -19.14
C PHE A 649 0.16 26.02 -19.56
N THR A 650 0.75 26.89 -18.73
CA THR A 650 0.87 28.33 -19.02
C THR A 650 1.83 28.59 -20.18
N ASP A 651 2.97 27.88 -20.24
CA ASP A 651 3.93 27.95 -21.35
C ASP A 651 3.37 27.35 -22.62
N LEU A 652 2.60 26.26 -22.52
CA LEU A 652 1.88 25.71 -23.66
C LEU A 652 0.92 26.73 -24.27
N LEU A 653 0.18 27.47 -23.44
CA LEU A 653 -0.70 28.54 -23.92
C LEU A 653 0.10 29.68 -24.56
N ALA A 654 1.26 30.03 -24.00
CA ALA A 654 2.14 31.06 -24.56
C ALA A 654 2.74 30.64 -25.92
N LEU A 655 3.14 29.37 -26.05
CA LEU A 655 3.61 28.78 -27.31
C LEU A 655 2.51 28.79 -28.37
N LEU A 656 1.31 28.29 -28.03
CA LEU A 656 0.18 28.26 -28.95
C LEU A 656 -0.30 29.67 -29.35
N ALA A 657 -0.14 30.66 -28.46
CA ALA A 657 -0.44 32.06 -28.77
C ALA A 657 0.57 32.68 -29.75
N ALA A 658 1.80 32.17 -29.80
CA ALA A 658 2.86 32.63 -30.69
C ALA A 658 2.96 31.83 -32.01
N TRP A 659 2.03 30.90 -32.26
CA TRP A 659 2.07 29.95 -33.38
C TRP A 659 2.24 30.63 -34.75
N GLY A 660 3.29 30.27 -35.48
CA GLY A 660 3.68 30.86 -36.76
C GLY A 660 5.04 31.58 -36.73
N PRO A 661 5.36 32.40 -37.74
CA PRO A 661 6.67 33.05 -37.86
C PRO A 661 6.96 33.97 -36.68
N CYS A 662 8.04 33.71 -35.94
CA CYS A 662 8.35 34.39 -34.69
C CYS A 662 9.86 34.40 -34.42
N ALA A 663 10.64 34.99 -35.32
CA ALA A 663 12.10 34.96 -35.24
C ALA A 663 12.64 35.58 -33.92
N GLY A 664 13.21 34.72 -33.07
CA GLY A 664 13.86 35.11 -31.81
C GLY A 664 12.90 35.44 -30.67
N CYS A 665 11.66 34.94 -30.71
CA CYS A 665 10.78 35.01 -29.56
C CYS A 665 10.96 33.80 -28.64
N PRO A 666 10.59 33.90 -27.35
CA PRO A 666 10.83 32.82 -26.40
C PRO A 666 10.11 31.50 -26.72
N ALA A 667 9.10 31.53 -27.58
CA ALA A 667 8.34 30.34 -28.00
C ALA A 667 8.95 29.58 -29.19
N ASP A 668 9.97 30.14 -29.84
CA ASP A 668 10.77 29.52 -30.92
C ASP A 668 11.95 28.80 -30.26
N LEU A 669 11.68 27.60 -29.78
CA LEU A 669 12.56 26.84 -28.88
C LEU A 669 13.72 26.18 -29.64
N ASP A 670 13.47 25.75 -30.88
CA ASP A 670 14.51 25.17 -31.73
C ASP A 670 15.29 26.22 -32.54
N GLY A 671 14.80 27.47 -32.54
CA GLY A 671 15.43 28.63 -33.15
C GLY A 671 15.36 28.65 -34.68
N ASP A 672 14.42 27.91 -35.28
CA ASP A 672 14.23 27.87 -36.73
C ASP A 672 13.49 29.11 -37.29
N GLY A 673 12.96 29.96 -36.40
CA GLY A 673 12.25 31.19 -36.73
C GLY A 673 10.74 31.03 -36.87
N ILE A 674 10.18 29.85 -36.59
CA ILE A 674 8.76 29.52 -36.69
C ILE A 674 8.34 28.72 -35.46
N VAL A 675 7.41 29.26 -34.67
CA VAL A 675 6.76 28.50 -33.60
C VAL A 675 5.79 27.50 -34.22
N GLY A 676 6.13 26.22 -34.12
CA GLY A 676 5.40 25.13 -34.75
C GLY A 676 5.40 23.85 -33.93
N PHE A 677 5.24 22.74 -34.64
CA PHE A 677 5.06 21.44 -33.99
C PHE A 677 6.34 20.94 -33.32
N THR A 678 7.51 21.34 -33.80
CA THR A 678 8.80 20.97 -33.20
C THR A 678 8.96 21.63 -31.83
N ASP A 679 8.66 22.94 -31.72
CA ASP A 679 8.70 23.66 -30.44
C ASP A 679 7.69 23.10 -29.45
N LEU A 680 6.49 22.71 -29.91
CA LEU A 680 5.51 22.05 -29.06
C LEU A 680 6.06 20.74 -28.47
N LEU A 681 6.80 19.96 -29.26
CA LEU A 681 7.42 18.72 -28.78
C LEU A 681 8.55 19.01 -27.79
N GLU A 682 9.36 20.05 -28.02
CA GLU A 682 10.41 20.46 -27.08
C GLU A 682 9.85 20.97 -25.74
N LEU A 683 8.75 21.70 -25.78
CA LEU A 683 8.03 22.13 -24.58
C LEU A 683 7.44 20.93 -23.82
N LEU A 684 6.76 20.02 -24.51
CA LEU A 684 6.18 18.82 -23.88
C LEU A 684 7.25 17.86 -23.34
N ALA A 685 8.42 17.77 -23.99
CA ALA A 685 9.55 16.98 -23.50
C ALA A 685 10.18 17.57 -22.25
N SER A 686 10.02 18.88 -22.04
CA SER A 686 10.57 19.62 -20.90
C SER A 686 9.53 19.86 -19.80
N TRP A 687 8.36 19.19 -19.85
CA TRP A 687 7.25 19.42 -18.92
C TRP A 687 7.62 19.07 -17.48
N THR A 688 7.40 20.01 -16.56
CA THR A 688 7.76 19.88 -15.13
C THR A 688 6.57 20.07 -14.22
#